data_AF-A0A1Q3H7F1-F1
#
_entry.id   AF-A0A1Q3H7F1-F1
#
_cell.length_a   1.000
_cell.length_b   1.000
_cell.length_c   1.000
_cell.angle_alpha   90.00
_cell.angle_beta   90.00
_cell.angle_gamma   90.00
#
_symmetry.space_group_name_H-M   'P 1'
#
loop_
_entity.id
_entity.type
_entity.pdbx_description
1 polymer ?
#
loop_
_entity_poly.entity_id
_entity_poly.type
_entity_poly.pdbx_seq_one_letter_code
_entity_poly.pdbx_strand_id
1 'polypeptide(L)'
;MRHAWIAGFLLLLTACSNKVTDSAVALTVKYPGYTPLCLRVTALDAAAPERRSDELILQSKLATEEDRTLVFAVYREKSWSQQLQAEVASYDTADCSGLAIETRQLASAVTLPAKGSVPAALELLAQDVDKDGHPAREPGDSAIRGSDCNDGNATVHPGAAAVCDGPANLATDWNCDDKLDCNGGGCTSDEMCGSGFCVGGVCCDNACDAPPSQCQGVGTCGTGTCVYQVNPGASCDDGSKCTSGDTCNASGTCTGTPAVTCNTPPGQCHAAAGTCVPSTGACEYAPLPATASCDDGLQCTLDDKCDGSGSCTAGPRKTCNTPPGQCREGTGTCEEPTGDCNYALKPANSDCEDGNLCTLVDKCDVSGTCVAGTPKTCDMPPSQCHMGTCEPSSGSCNYSPKPPATACEDGKECTSDACDGMGNCVSTLDCDPPTICKKAIEMCTADGKCQFEVDSTQVGKICSEGGRAGTCVADGECQLLQFSYAVTNNFDPVAISSAAIADLDITCGATFDSSGTPTWTFAPGCSFTPPTHVVTGADVVVIPVRNLTVNQPLRVVGARPVVLAVYGDATLNADVLAHSARAESRRGAGSGVECTGRMGGAGGLSGNDGGGGGGGGLATAGGLGGANDDNAVPGPRGSALSTSGFVPLVGGCQGGTGGGIADTTPGVGGQGGGALQISVAGTLTLKSVVSVSGAGGGGGDSNTVPNAVGGGGGGSGGMLVLEAGTLVVEDAARVTANGGSGGEGSDAQGSSRSPGVAGVDGSLVTAATVAGGDGGAADGGGGGFGAAGMFGPGDGIAGTGSGGTHGAGGGGGGAAGRMLLRGVSSCPSIPTGAVISPMTPPTCP
;
A
#
# COMPACT_ATOMS: atom_id res chain seq x y z
N MET A 1 27.23 -30.50 -53.29
CA MET A 1 25.77 -30.29 -53.44
C MET A 1 25.26 -29.83 -52.07
N ARG A 2 24.49 -28.77 -51.85
CA ARG A 2 24.08 -27.54 -52.58
C ARG A 2 23.10 -26.83 -51.58
N HIS A 3 23.38 -25.58 -51.18
CA HIS A 3 22.46 -24.55 -50.62
C HIS A 3 21.69 -24.87 -49.30
N ALA A 4 21.55 -23.98 -48.32
CA ALA A 4 21.30 -22.54 -48.44
C ALA A 4 22.03 -21.68 -47.38
N TRP A 5 22.50 -20.54 -47.85
CA TRP A 5 22.86 -19.36 -47.06
C TRP A 5 21.58 -18.55 -46.86
N ILE A 6 21.29 -18.12 -45.63
CA ILE A 6 20.46 -16.94 -45.36
C ILE A 6 21.30 -16.03 -44.46
N ALA A 7 21.48 -14.81 -44.94
CA ALA A 7 22.22 -13.74 -44.32
C ALA A 7 21.43 -13.14 -43.14
N GLY A 8 22.16 -12.73 -42.10
CA GLY A 8 21.66 -12.09 -40.89
C GLY A 8 22.82 -12.03 -39.89
N PHE A 9 23.85 -11.26 -40.21
CA PHE A 9 25.05 -11.14 -39.37
C PHE A 9 24.90 -9.93 -38.44
N LEU A 10 24.10 -10.06 -37.38
CA LEU A 10 24.27 -9.26 -36.17
C LEU A 10 25.14 -10.09 -35.20
N LEU A 11 26.42 -9.73 -35.08
CA LEU A 11 27.38 -10.43 -34.22
C LEU A 11 27.26 -9.88 -32.79
N LEU A 12 26.48 -10.56 -31.95
CA LEU A 12 26.41 -10.33 -30.51
C LEU A 12 27.71 -10.79 -29.84
N LEU A 13 28.55 -9.83 -29.43
CA LEU A 13 29.66 -10.05 -28.51
C LEU A 13 29.48 -9.13 -27.30
N THR A 14 29.08 -9.70 -26.16
CA THR A 14 29.37 -9.18 -24.83
C THR A 14 30.87 -9.36 -24.55
N ALA A 15 31.70 -8.60 -25.27
CA ALA A 15 33.11 -8.31 -24.98
C ALA A 15 33.65 -7.46 -26.13
N CYS A 16 34.15 -6.26 -25.81
CA CYS A 16 34.90 -5.43 -26.75
C CYS A 16 36.07 -6.23 -27.37
N SER A 17 35.89 -6.73 -28.59
CA SER A 17 36.99 -7.13 -29.46
C SER A 17 37.04 -6.17 -30.64
N ASN A 18 38.05 -5.30 -30.63
CA ASN A 18 38.39 -4.35 -31.69
C ASN A 18 38.58 -5.07 -33.04
N LYS A 19 37.54 -5.20 -33.86
CA LYS A 19 37.71 -5.34 -35.31
C LYS A 19 37.61 -3.96 -35.97
N VAL A 20 38.77 -3.40 -36.25
CA VAL A 20 39.06 -2.00 -36.66
C VAL A 20 38.58 -1.67 -38.09
N THR A 21 37.59 -2.38 -38.64
CA THR A 21 37.19 -2.22 -40.05
C THR A 21 35.74 -1.84 -40.29
N ASP A 22 34.84 -2.01 -39.32
CA ASP A 22 33.41 -1.74 -39.52
C ASP A 22 32.92 -0.60 -38.62
N SER A 23 31.99 0.23 -39.13
CA SER A 23 31.35 1.30 -38.35
C SER A 23 29.99 0.86 -37.84
N ALA A 24 29.68 1.20 -36.59
CA ALA A 24 28.48 0.75 -35.88
C ALA A 24 27.90 1.84 -34.97
N VAL A 25 26.62 1.72 -34.63
CA VAL A 25 26.03 2.45 -33.50
C VAL A 25 26.27 1.62 -32.24
N ALA A 26 26.88 2.22 -31.22
CA ALA A 26 26.95 1.65 -29.89
C ALA A 26 25.67 2.05 -29.14
N LEU A 27 24.62 1.24 -29.27
CA LEU A 27 23.29 1.52 -28.75
C LEU A 27 23.16 1.01 -27.31
N THR A 28 23.01 1.93 -26.36
CA THR A 28 22.66 1.61 -24.97
C THR A 28 21.14 1.60 -24.83
N VAL A 29 20.57 0.50 -24.36
CA VAL A 29 19.14 0.35 -24.09
C VAL A 29 18.93 0.18 -22.60
N LYS A 30 18.08 1.02 -22.01
CA LYS A 30 17.68 0.94 -20.61
C LYS A 30 16.20 0.60 -20.49
N TYR A 31 15.84 -0.23 -19.52
CA TYR A 31 14.45 -0.58 -19.19
C TYR A 31 14.30 -0.69 -17.67
N PRO A 32 14.47 0.41 -16.92
CA PRO A 32 14.51 0.37 -15.47
C PRO A 32 13.14 0.03 -14.83
N GLY A 33 12.04 0.38 -15.51
CA GLY A 33 10.70 0.31 -14.96
C GLY A 33 10.08 -1.09 -14.88
N TYR A 34 10.40 -2.02 -15.78
CA TYR A 34 9.91 -3.40 -15.72
C TYR A 34 10.87 -4.39 -16.41
N THR A 35 10.72 -5.70 -16.15
CA THR A 35 11.56 -6.72 -16.79
C THR A 35 10.79 -7.34 -17.96
N PRO A 36 11.09 -6.97 -19.22
CA PRO A 36 10.46 -7.64 -20.34
C PRO A 36 10.87 -9.11 -20.40
N LEU A 37 10.03 -9.97 -20.99
CA LEU A 37 10.43 -11.35 -21.30
C LEU A 37 11.25 -11.40 -22.59
N CYS A 38 11.07 -10.43 -23.48
CA CYS A 38 11.81 -10.34 -24.72
C CYS A 38 11.92 -8.88 -25.23
N LEU A 39 13.06 -8.54 -25.82
CA LEU A 39 13.25 -7.28 -26.55
C LEU A 39 13.48 -7.55 -28.03
N ARG A 40 12.85 -6.78 -28.92
CA ARG A 40 13.19 -6.75 -30.34
C ARG A 40 13.94 -5.46 -30.65
N VAL A 41 15.20 -5.58 -31.06
CA VAL A 41 16.02 -4.46 -31.52
C VAL A 41 15.99 -4.43 -33.04
N THR A 42 15.55 -3.32 -33.61
CA THR A 42 15.42 -3.11 -35.05
C THR A 42 16.43 -2.07 -35.51
N ALA A 43 17.23 -2.41 -36.52
CA ALA A 43 18.03 -1.45 -37.28
C ALA A 43 17.29 -1.07 -38.57
N LEU A 44 17.24 0.22 -38.92
CA LEU A 44 16.62 0.72 -40.15
C LEU A 44 17.57 1.63 -40.93
N ASP A 45 17.50 1.58 -42.26
CA ASP A 45 18.15 2.57 -43.14
C ASP A 45 17.33 3.88 -43.11
N ALA A 46 17.93 4.98 -42.64
CA ALA A 46 17.20 6.24 -42.50
C ALA A 46 16.74 6.85 -43.84
N ALA A 47 17.42 6.50 -44.95
CA ALA A 47 17.03 6.96 -46.28
C ALA A 47 15.99 6.04 -46.96
N ALA A 48 15.78 4.84 -46.43
CA ALA A 48 14.95 3.79 -47.01
C ALA A 48 14.42 2.86 -45.88
N PRO A 49 13.47 3.33 -45.04
CA PRO A 49 13.06 2.63 -43.82
C PRO A 49 12.48 1.22 -44.04
N GLU A 50 12.06 0.90 -45.27
CA GLU A 50 11.65 -0.45 -45.66
C GLU A 50 12.80 -1.47 -45.58
N ARG A 51 14.05 -0.99 -45.56
CA ARG A 51 15.25 -1.80 -45.32
C ARG A 51 15.53 -1.83 -43.82
N ARG A 52 15.11 -2.92 -43.19
CA ARG A 52 15.29 -3.14 -41.76
C ARG A 52 15.81 -4.54 -41.45
N SER A 53 16.41 -4.69 -40.27
CA SER A 53 16.85 -5.95 -39.70
C SER A 53 16.48 -5.99 -38.23
N ASP A 54 15.91 -7.10 -37.77
CA ASP A 54 15.47 -7.30 -36.39
C ASP A 54 16.37 -8.33 -35.69
N GLU A 55 16.64 -8.12 -34.41
CA GLU A 55 17.27 -9.09 -33.52
C GLU A 55 16.41 -9.27 -32.27
N LEU A 56 16.19 -10.52 -31.87
CA LEU A 56 15.42 -10.86 -30.67
C LEU A 56 16.34 -11.16 -29.50
N ILE A 57 16.16 -10.44 -28.40
CA ILE A 57 16.87 -10.62 -27.15
C ILE A 57 15.92 -11.30 -26.17
N LEU A 58 16.06 -12.62 -26.09
CA LEU A 58 15.28 -13.47 -25.21
C LEU A 58 15.68 -13.24 -23.74
N GLN A 59 14.78 -13.58 -22.82
CA GLN A 59 14.92 -13.40 -21.37
C GLN A 59 16.29 -13.79 -20.80
N SER A 60 16.88 -14.91 -21.25
CA SER A 60 18.18 -15.40 -20.78
C SER A 60 19.36 -14.48 -21.07
N LYS A 61 19.18 -13.49 -21.94
CA LYS A 61 20.20 -12.50 -22.35
C LYS A 61 19.90 -11.09 -21.84
N LEU A 62 18.80 -10.89 -21.11
CA LEU A 62 18.45 -9.60 -20.54
C LEU A 62 19.28 -9.34 -19.28
N ALA A 63 19.65 -8.07 -19.07
CA ALA A 63 20.29 -7.63 -17.85
C ALA A 63 19.32 -7.69 -16.67
N THR A 64 19.79 -8.26 -15.55
CA THR A 64 19.04 -8.41 -14.29
C THR A 64 19.60 -7.52 -13.16
N GLU A 65 20.55 -6.63 -13.46
CA GLU A 65 21.13 -5.66 -12.50
C GLU A 65 20.19 -4.48 -12.26
N GLU A 66 20.43 -3.69 -11.20
CA GLU A 66 19.60 -2.53 -10.79
C GLU A 66 19.33 -1.53 -11.92
N ASP A 67 20.30 -1.28 -12.80
CA ASP A 67 20.17 -0.31 -13.90
C ASP A 67 19.54 -0.89 -15.19
N ARG A 68 19.30 -2.21 -15.25
CA ARG A 68 18.68 -2.93 -16.39
C ARG A 68 19.11 -2.40 -17.77
N THR A 69 20.43 -2.36 -17.98
CA THR A 69 21.05 -1.74 -19.14
C THR A 69 21.71 -2.78 -20.05
N LEU A 70 21.45 -2.70 -21.35
CA LEU A 70 22.11 -3.49 -22.39
C LEU A 70 22.84 -2.58 -23.37
N VAL A 71 23.99 -3.02 -23.90
CA VAL A 71 24.73 -2.29 -24.93
C VAL A 71 24.89 -3.18 -26.16
N PHE A 72 24.40 -2.68 -27.29
CA PHE A 72 24.44 -3.36 -28.59
C PHE A 72 25.38 -2.65 -29.54
N ALA A 73 26.10 -3.42 -30.36
CA ALA A 73 26.77 -2.90 -31.54
C ALA A 73 25.86 -3.13 -32.75
N VAL A 74 25.22 -2.06 -33.25
CA VAL A 74 24.30 -2.11 -34.38
C VAL A 74 25.05 -1.72 -35.65
N TYR A 75 25.25 -2.69 -36.54
CA TYR A 75 25.98 -2.50 -37.78
C TYR A 75 25.03 -2.16 -38.93
N ARG A 76 25.50 -1.33 -39.88
CA ARG A 76 24.77 -1.10 -41.13
C ARG A 76 25.05 -2.22 -42.12
N GLU A 77 24.02 -2.60 -42.88
CA GLU A 77 24.20 -3.41 -44.07
C GLU A 77 24.96 -2.63 -45.16
N LYS A 78 25.76 -3.33 -45.96
CA LYS A 78 26.64 -2.68 -46.96
C LYS A 78 25.86 -1.88 -48.01
N SER A 79 24.64 -2.29 -48.32
CA SER A 79 23.74 -1.64 -49.29
C SER A 79 22.94 -0.48 -48.71
N TRP A 80 22.99 -0.25 -47.39
CA TRP A 80 22.24 0.81 -46.73
C TRP A 80 22.99 2.14 -46.78
N SER A 81 22.29 3.25 -46.55
CA SER A 81 22.90 4.57 -46.41
C SER A 81 23.89 4.64 -45.23
N GLN A 82 24.58 5.77 -45.08
CA GLN A 82 25.44 6.02 -43.91
C GLN A 82 24.65 6.47 -42.67
N GLN A 83 23.33 6.65 -42.78
CA GLN A 83 22.48 7.04 -41.67
C GLN A 83 21.66 5.85 -41.20
N LEU A 84 21.91 5.43 -39.96
CA LEU A 84 21.26 4.29 -39.35
C LEU A 84 20.34 4.76 -38.24
N GLN A 85 19.13 4.22 -38.23
CA GLN A 85 18.14 4.45 -37.20
C GLN A 85 17.95 3.17 -36.40
N ALA A 86 17.62 3.30 -35.11
CA ALA A 86 17.36 2.16 -34.25
C ALA A 86 16.03 2.32 -33.51
N GLU A 87 15.31 1.21 -33.39
CA GLU A 87 14.05 1.06 -32.67
C GLU A 87 14.16 -0.15 -31.74
N VAL A 88 13.59 -0.03 -30.54
CA VAL A 88 13.54 -1.11 -29.55
C VAL A 88 12.09 -1.28 -29.12
N ALA A 89 11.59 -2.50 -29.19
CA ALA A 89 10.27 -2.89 -28.70
C ALA A 89 10.39 -3.93 -27.61
N SER A 90 9.53 -3.86 -26.60
CA SER A 90 9.49 -4.81 -25.49
C SER A 90 8.22 -5.65 -25.48
N TYR A 91 8.33 -6.86 -24.95
CA TYR A 91 7.28 -7.86 -24.95
C TYR A 91 7.19 -8.57 -23.60
N ASP A 92 5.97 -8.93 -23.24
CA ASP A 92 5.58 -9.82 -22.14
C ASP A 92 5.52 -11.29 -22.57
N THR A 93 5.88 -11.60 -23.82
CA THR A 93 6.02 -12.96 -24.35
C THR A 93 7.48 -13.34 -24.51
N ALA A 94 7.81 -14.59 -24.22
CA ALA A 94 9.19 -15.08 -24.27
C ALA A 94 9.77 -15.13 -25.70
N ASP A 95 8.94 -15.14 -26.74
CA ASP A 95 9.33 -15.24 -28.15
C ASP A 95 9.21 -13.91 -28.92
N CYS A 96 8.97 -12.78 -28.23
CA CYS A 96 8.72 -11.47 -28.83
C CYS A 96 7.56 -11.48 -29.85
N SER A 97 6.58 -12.37 -29.67
CA SER A 97 5.39 -12.43 -30.50
C SER A 97 4.27 -11.53 -29.95
N GLY A 98 3.27 -11.25 -30.79
CA GLY A 98 2.13 -10.42 -30.41
C GLY A 98 2.40 -8.92 -30.54
N LEU A 99 1.70 -8.14 -29.73
CA LEU A 99 1.76 -6.68 -29.73
C LEU A 99 2.80 -6.25 -28.69
N ALA A 100 3.68 -5.31 -29.06
CA ALA A 100 4.68 -4.80 -28.13
C ALA A 100 4.00 -4.02 -26.99
N ILE A 101 4.54 -4.15 -25.78
CA ILE A 101 4.15 -3.35 -24.61
C ILE A 101 4.46 -1.88 -24.88
N GLU A 102 5.66 -1.60 -25.39
CA GLU A 102 6.02 -0.30 -25.92
C GLU A 102 7.04 -0.44 -27.06
N THR A 103 7.20 0.64 -27.82
CA THR A 103 8.23 0.74 -28.87
C THR A 103 8.82 2.14 -28.86
N ARG A 104 10.14 2.22 -28.75
CA ARG A 104 10.89 3.48 -28.68
C ARG A 104 11.94 3.52 -29.78
N GLN A 105 12.13 4.70 -30.36
CA GLN A 105 13.04 4.92 -31.49
C GLN A 105 13.97 6.09 -31.18
N LEU A 106 15.20 6.04 -31.70
CA LEU A 106 16.15 7.14 -31.55
C LEU A 106 15.55 8.46 -32.08
N ALA A 107 15.75 9.55 -31.33
CA ALA A 107 15.23 10.87 -31.69
C ALA A 107 15.74 11.39 -33.04
N SER A 108 16.87 10.89 -33.53
CA SER A 108 17.43 11.21 -34.84
C SER A 108 18.32 10.07 -35.34
N ALA A 109 18.35 9.89 -36.67
CA ALA A 109 19.23 8.90 -37.29
C ALA A 109 20.71 9.23 -37.04
N VAL A 110 21.49 8.18 -36.77
CA VAL A 110 22.91 8.28 -36.45
C VAL A 110 23.72 8.18 -37.74
N THR A 111 24.55 9.19 -38.01
CA THR A 111 25.46 9.16 -39.18
C THR A 111 26.74 8.43 -38.81
N LEU A 112 27.02 7.33 -39.50
CA LEU A 112 28.14 6.45 -39.21
C LEU A 112 29.45 6.95 -39.85
N PRO A 113 30.55 7.04 -39.07
CA PRO A 113 31.86 7.41 -39.60
C PRO A 113 32.45 6.30 -40.50
N ALA A 114 33.57 6.59 -41.17
CA ALA A 114 34.25 5.60 -42.00
C ALA A 114 34.79 4.40 -41.17
N LYS A 115 35.12 4.61 -39.89
CA LYS A 115 35.58 3.61 -38.92
C LYS A 115 35.18 4.03 -37.50
N GLY A 116 34.94 3.06 -36.63
CA GLY A 116 34.61 3.28 -35.21
C GLY A 116 33.11 3.31 -34.95
N SER A 117 32.73 3.52 -33.68
CA SER A 117 31.35 3.53 -33.23
C SER A 117 30.87 4.92 -32.82
N VAL A 118 29.57 5.16 -32.99
CA VAL A 118 28.89 6.36 -32.46
C VAL A 118 27.96 5.93 -31.33
N PRO A 119 28.08 6.49 -30.12
CA PRO A 119 27.19 6.15 -29.02
C PRO A 119 25.79 6.70 -29.26
N ALA A 120 24.78 5.92 -28.92
CA ALA A 120 23.39 6.33 -28.89
C ALA A 120 22.69 5.65 -27.70
N ALA A 121 21.63 6.25 -27.18
CA ALA A 121 20.89 5.69 -26.05
C ALA A 121 19.38 5.69 -26.31
N LEU A 122 18.71 4.66 -25.83
CA LEU A 122 17.27 4.47 -25.84
C LEU A 122 16.82 4.01 -24.46
N GLU A 123 15.73 4.57 -23.97
CA GLU A 123 15.15 4.20 -22.68
C GLU A 123 13.69 3.83 -22.90
N LEU A 124 13.34 2.65 -22.40
CA LEU A 124 11.98 2.11 -22.32
C LEU A 124 11.36 2.60 -21.01
N LEU A 125 10.10 3.04 -21.07
CA LEU A 125 9.45 3.81 -20.01
C LEU A 125 8.36 3.03 -19.26
N ALA A 126 7.96 1.85 -19.73
CA ALA A 126 6.94 1.04 -19.05
C ALA A 126 7.40 0.65 -17.63
N GLN A 127 6.45 0.69 -16.70
CA GLN A 127 6.67 0.45 -15.27
C GLN A 127 5.80 -0.71 -14.81
N ASP A 128 6.34 -1.51 -13.89
CA ASP A 128 5.70 -2.63 -13.19
C ASP A 128 5.92 -2.38 -11.69
N VAL A 129 5.03 -1.58 -11.11
CA VAL A 129 5.13 -0.99 -9.77
C VAL A 129 4.93 -2.04 -8.67
N ASP A 130 4.00 -2.98 -8.85
CA ASP A 130 3.73 -4.06 -7.90
C ASP A 130 4.61 -5.31 -8.10
N LYS A 131 5.36 -5.37 -9.21
CA LYS A 131 6.38 -6.38 -9.55
C LYS A 131 5.81 -7.75 -9.86
N ASP A 132 4.61 -7.81 -10.41
CA ASP A 132 4.00 -9.07 -10.86
C ASP A 132 4.48 -9.51 -12.26
N GLY A 133 5.18 -8.63 -12.97
CA GLY A 133 5.74 -8.87 -14.31
C GLY A 133 4.89 -8.29 -15.44
N HIS A 134 3.76 -7.65 -15.14
CA HIS A 134 2.82 -7.08 -16.08
C HIS A 134 2.73 -5.56 -15.90
N PRO A 135 3.39 -4.76 -16.76
CA PRO A 135 3.34 -3.31 -16.61
C PRO A 135 1.97 -2.74 -16.97
N ALA A 136 1.49 -1.75 -16.24
CA ALA A 136 0.20 -1.14 -16.52
C ALA A 136 0.21 -0.10 -17.65
N ARG A 137 -0.99 0.17 -18.18
CA ARG A 137 -1.21 1.21 -19.18
C ARG A 137 -1.02 2.61 -18.57
N GLU A 138 -0.17 3.44 -19.17
CA GLU A 138 0.09 4.80 -18.66
C GLU A 138 -0.99 5.81 -19.14
N PRO A 139 -1.71 6.50 -18.23
CA PRO A 139 -2.64 7.56 -18.61
C PRO A 139 -1.88 8.80 -19.09
N GLY A 140 -1.68 8.93 -20.41
CA GLY A 140 -1.05 10.10 -21.02
C GLY A 140 0.04 9.79 -22.06
N ASP A 141 0.57 8.57 -22.07
CA ASP A 141 1.41 8.06 -23.15
C ASP A 141 0.75 6.88 -23.85
N SER A 142 0.04 7.16 -24.95
CA SER A 142 -0.61 6.13 -25.77
C SER A 142 0.35 5.12 -26.41
N ALA A 143 1.67 5.34 -26.33
CA ALA A 143 2.68 4.42 -26.84
C ALA A 143 2.98 3.25 -25.87
N ILE A 144 2.60 3.35 -24.60
CA ILE A 144 2.69 2.25 -23.63
C ILE A 144 1.31 1.62 -23.52
N ARG A 145 1.19 0.39 -24.02
CA ARG A 145 -0.07 -0.34 -23.95
C ARG A 145 -0.36 -0.85 -22.55
N GLY A 146 0.68 -1.27 -21.84
CA GLY A 146 0.56 -2.10 -20.65
C GLY A 146 -0.06 -3.46 -20.98
N SER A 147 0.28 -4.46 -20.18
CA SER A 147 -0.53 -5.68 -20.07
C SER A 147 -1.52 -5.56 -18.93
N ASP A 148 -1.22 -4.73 -17.93
CA ASP A 148 -2.05 -4.55 -16.74
C ASP A 148 -2.89 -3.24 -16.79
N CYS A 149 -4.00 -3.26 -16.07
CA CYS A 149 -4.94 -2.19 -15.87
C CYS A 149 -4.82 -1.54 -14.48
N ASN A 150 -4.06 -2.11 -13.53
CA ASN A 150 -3.78 -1.51 -12.22
C ASN A 150 -2.45 -1.97 -11.59
N ASP A 151 -1.36 -1.27 -11.95
CA ASP A 151 0.03 -1.55 -11.54
C ASP A 151 0.32 -1.48 -10.02
N GLY A 152 -0.67 -1.06 -9.24
CA GLY A 152 -0.58 -1.01 -7.79
C GLY A 152 -1.06 -2.29 -7.11
N ASN A 153 -1.50 -3.29 -7.89
CA ASN A 153 -2.14 -4.49 -7.36
C ASN A 153 -1.74 -5.74 -8.16
N ALA A 154 -0.78 -6.50 -7.60
CA ALA A 154 -0.15 -7.67 -8.22
C ALA A 154 -1.08 -8.86 -8.53
N THR A 155 -2.39 -8.73 -8.27
CA THR A 155 -3.39 -9.71 -8.70
C THR A 155 -4.24 -9.23 -9.86
N VAL A 156 -4.10 -8.00 -10.32
CA VAL A 156 -4.71 -7.46 -11.54
C VAL A 156 -3.68 -7.60 -12.66
N HIS A 157 -3.95 -8.48 -13.63
CA HIS A 157 -3.12 -8.68 -14.81
C HIS A 157 -3.77 -9.69 -15.76
N PRO A 158 -3.37 -9.79 -17.03
CA PRO A 158 -3.88 -10.81 -17.94
C PRO A 158 -3.68 -12.21 -17.41
N GLY A 159 -4.78 -12.97 -17.34
CA GLY A 159 -4.79 -14.33 -16.81
C GLY A 159 -4.88 -14.44 -15.28
N ALA A 160 -5.05 -13.33 -14.57
CA ALA A 160 -5.42 -13.36 -13.16
C ALA A 160 -6.70 -14.16 -12.93
N ALA A 161 -6.75 -14.90 -11.83
CA ALA A 161 -7.97 -15.60 -11.43
C ALA A 161 -8.97 -14.59 -10.87
N ALA A 162 -10.24 -14.66 -11.29
CA ALA A 162 -11.30 -13.84 -10.70
C ALA A 162 -11.41 -14.14 -9.19
N VAL A 163 -11.03 -13.17 -8.35
CA VAL A 163 -11.17 -13.25 -6.89
C VAL A 163 -12.22 -12.25 -6.45
N CYS A 164 -13.26 -12.72 -5.75
CA CYS A 164 -14.34 -11.88 -5.23
C CYS A 164 -14.20 -11.71 -3.71
N ASP A 165 -13.30 -10.84 -3.26
CA ASP A 165 -13.07 -10.54 -1.85
C ASP A 165 -13.80 -9.25 -1.41
N GLY A 166 -15.05 -9.42 -1.01
CA GLY A 166 -15.82 -8.41 -0.28
C GLY A 166 -16.55 -7.36 -1.13
N PRO A 167 -17.23 -6.38 -0.48
CA PRO A 167 -18.15 -5.45 -1.16
C PRO A 167 -17.47 -4.41 -2.06
N ALA A 168 -16.16 -4.18 -1.87
CA ALA A 168 -15.40 -3.15 -2.58
C ALA A 168 -14.81 -3.63 -3.92
N ASN A 169 -14.81 -4.93 -4.16
CA ASN A 169 -14.15 -5.55 -5.30
C ASN A 169 -15.13 -5.98 -6.42
N LEU A 170 -16.39 -5.54 -6.33
CA LEU A 170 -17.41 -5.86 -7.32
C LEU A 170 -17.28 -5.03 -8.61
N ALA A 171 -16.22 -4.24 -8.81
CA ALA A 171 -16.06 -3.35 -9.97
C ALA A 171 -14.67 -3.43 -10.63
N THR A 172 -13.88 -4.45 -10.31
CA THR A 172 -12.50 -4.62 -10.79
C THR A 172 -12.45 -5.62 -11.96
N ASP A 173 -11.92 -5.19 -13.09
CA ASP A 173 -11.47 -6.07 -14.17
C ASP A 173 -10.11 -6.64 -13.76
N TRP A 174 -10.08 -7.92 -13.38
CA TRP A 174 -8.88 -8.56 -12.84
C TRP A 174 -7.95 -9.02 -13.95
N ASN A 175 -8.50 -9.39 -15.12
CA ASN A 175 -7.74 -9.95 -16.23
C ASN A 175 -7.48 -8.96 -17.38
N CYS A 176 -7.94 -7.72 -17.23
CA CYS A 176 -7.76 -6.61 -18.16
C CYS A 176 -8.32 -6.90 -19.56
N ASP A 177 -9.45 -7.61 -19.66
CA ASP A 177 -10.20 -7.83 -20.92
C ASP A 177 -11.31 -6.79 -21.17
N ASP A 178 -11.28 -5.69 -20.41
CA ASP A 178 -12.28 -4.62 -20.35
C ASP A 178 -13.64 -5.10 -19.82
N LYS A 179 -13.69 -6.25 -19.10
CA LYS A 179 -14.90 -6.76 -18.47
C LYS A 179 -14.72 -6.95 -16.98
N LEU A 180 -15.83 -6.77 -16.28
CA LEU A 180 -15.87 -7.00 -14.85
C LEU A 180 -15.91 -8.50 -14.54
N ASP A 181 -14.90 -8.98 -13.82
CA ASP A 181 -14.74 -10.39 -13.47
C ASP A 181 -15.53 -10.82 -12.22
N CYS A 182 -15.99 -9.87 -11.40
CA CYS A 182 -16.73 -10.16 -10.17
C CYS A 182 -18.26 -10.04 -10.36
N ASN A 183 -19.01 -11.09 -10.02
CA ASN A 183 -20.47 -11.04 -10.03
C ASN A 183 -21.00 -10.21 -8.84
N GLY A 184 -21.94 -9.31 -9.11
CA GLY A 184 -22.50 -8.36 -8.14
C GLY A 184 -22.20 -6.89 -8.42
N GLY A 185 -21.34 -6.59 -9.40
CA GLY A 185 -21.10 -5.22 -9.85
C GLY A 185 -22.19 -4.65 -10.74
N GLY A 186 -22.22 -3.32 -10.87
CA GLY A 186 -23.17 -2.62 -11.74
C GLY A 186 -22.81 -2.79 -13.21
N CYS A 187 -23.81 -2.99 -14.08
CA CYS A 187 -23.64 -3.14 -15.52
C CYS A 187 -24.76 -2.44 -16.29
N THR A 188 -24.51 -2.17 -17.58
CA THR A 188 -25.51 -1.60 -18.50
C THR A 188 -25.76 -2.45 -19.74
N SER A 189 -24.91 -3.45 -19.98
CA SER A 189 -25.01 -4.41 -21.09
C SER A 189 -24.29 -5.71 -20.71
N ASP A 190 -24.63 -6.81 -21.38
CA ASP A 190 -24.11 -8.15 -21.13
C ASP A 190 -22.60 -8.24 -21.36
N GLU A 191 -22.07 -7.46 -22.31
CA GLU A 191 -20.67 -7.44 -22.69
C GLU A 191 -19.74 -6.89 -21.59
N MET A 192 -20.28 -6.14 -20.62
CA MET A 192 -19.51 -5.60 -19.50
C MET A 192 -19.17 -6.64 -18.42
N CYS A 193 -19.87 -7.78 -18.43
CA CYS A 193 -19.73 -8.80 -17.40
C CYS A 193 -18.90 -9.97 -17.92
N GLY A 194 -17.93 -10.45 -17.16
CA GLY A 194 -17.14 -11.64 -17.50
C GLY A 194 -18.00 -12.89 -17.71
N SER A 195 -19.15 -12.97 -17.04
CA SER A 195 -20.16 -14.02 -17.22
C SER A 195 -21.00 -13.88 -18.50
N GLY A 196 -21.06 -12.68 -19.09
CA GLY A 196 -21.94 -12.34 -20.21
C GLY A 196 -23.41 -12.11 -19.83
N PHE A 197 -23.74 -11.90 -18.55
CA PHE A 197 -25.12 -11.70 -18.11
C PHE A 197 -25.27 -10.46 -17.21
N CYS A 198 -25.88 -9.41 -17.76
CA CYS A 198 -26.25 -8.19 -17.05
C CYS A 198 -27.76 -8.21 -16.71
N VAL A 199 -28.09 -8.70 -15.51
CA VAL A 199 -29.48 -8.90 -15.10
C VAL A 199 -29.90 -7.79 -14.14
N GLY A 200 -30.83 -6.93 -14.59
CA GLY A 200 -31.35 -5.84 -13.75
C GLY A 200 -30.31 -4.78 -13.39
N GLY A 201 -29.27 -4.63 -14.21
CA GLY A 201 -28.16 -3.70 -13.97
C GLY A 201 -27.07 -4.24 -13.05
N VAL A 202 -27.05 -5.55 -12.79
CA VAL A 202 -26.01 -6.23 -11.98
C VAL A 202 -25.41 -7.41 -12.75
N CYS A 203 -24.09 -7.55 -12.76
CA CYS A 203 -23.39 -8.70 -13.36
C CYS A 203 -23.70 -9.98 -12.57
N CYS A 204 -24.23 -11.00 -13.26
CA CYS A 204 -24.71 -12.22 -12.64
C CYS A 204 -24.08 -13.48 -13.24
N ASP A 205 -24.03 -14.58 -12.48
CA ASP A 205 -23.53 -15.86 -12.96
C ASP A 205 -24.29 -16.40 -14.20
N ASN A 206 -25.56 -16.01 -14.36
CA ASN A 206 -26.50 -16.49 -15.37
C ASN A 206 -27.68 -15.52 -15.58
N ALA A 207 -28.51 -15.76 -16.61
CA ALA A 207 -29.58 -14.84 -17.05
C ALA A 207 -30.79 -14.70 -16.09
N CYS A 208 -30.86 -15.48 -15.00
CA CYS A 208 -31.96 -15.52 -14.01
C CYS A 208 -33.39 -15.72 -14.57
N ASP A 209 -33.52 -16.15 -15.82
CA ASP A 209 -34.79 -16.32 -16.53
C ASP A 209 -35.43 -17.70 -16.29
N ALA A 210 -34.65 -18.70 -15.90
CA ALA A 210 -35.11 -20.04 -15.59
C ALA A 210 -35.18 -20.30 -14.06
N PRO A 211 -36.38 -20.26 -13.44
CA PRO A 211 -36.52 -20.57 -12.02
C PRO A 211 -36.14 -22.02 -11.68
N PRO A 212 -35.52 -22.28 -10.50
CA PRO A 212 -35.08 -23.63 -10.11
C PRO A 212 -36.21 -24.62 -9.85
N SER A 213 -37.43 -24.15 -9.57
CA SER A 213 -38.58 -24.98 -9.25
C SER A 213 -39.90 -24.35 -9.68
N GLN A 214 -40.98 -25.14 -9.64
CA GLN A 214 -42.35 -24.69 -9.89
C GLN A 214 -42.86 -23.65 -8.86
N CYS A 215 -42.17 -23.53 -7.72
CA CYS A 215 -42.56 -22.63 -6.63
C CYS A 215 -41.87 -21.26 -6.66
N GLN A 216 -41.08 -21.01 -7.71
CA GLN A 216 -40.26 -19.81 -7.86
C GLN A 216 -40.57 -19.12 -9.19
N GLY A 217 -40.62 -17.78 -9.19
CA GLY A 217 -40.73 -16.97 -10.41
C GLY A 217 -39.36 -16.62 -11.00
N VAL A 218 -39.35 -15.87 -12.12
CA VAL A 218 -38.11 -15.30 -12.69
C VAL A 218 -37.30 -14.59 -11.60
N GLY A 219 -35.99 -14.84 -11.60
CA GLY A 219 -35.08 -14.33 -10.58
C GLY A 219 -34.59 -12.92 -10.88
N THR A 220 -34.15 -12.22 -9.84
CA THR A 220 -33.42 -10.94 -9.94
C THR A 220 -32.00 -11.15 -9.45
N CYS A 221 -31.02 -10.50 -10.07
CA CYS A 221 -29.65 -10.58 -9.58
C CYS A 221 -29.44 -9.63 -8.41
N GLY A 222 -28.98 -10.17 -7.28
CA GLY A 222 -28.69 -9.41 -6.06
C GLY A 222 -27.21 -9.08 -5.93
N THR A 223 -26.45 -9.99 -5.36
CA THR A 223 -24.99 -9.86 -5.12
C THR A 223 -24.22 -10.83 -6.02
N GLY A 224 -24.53 -10.82 -7.31
CA GLY A 224 -23.91 -11.71 -8.31
C GLY A 224 -24.55 -13.07 -8.48
N THR A 225 -25.44 -13.46 -7.57
CA THR A 225 -26.23 -14.70 -7.66
C THR A 225 -27.71 -14.37 -7.89
N CYS A 226 -28.38 -15.21 -8.68
CA CYS A 226 -29.82 -15.09 -8.90
C CYS A 226 -30.59 -15.35 -7.60
N VAL A 227 -31.43 -14.40 -7.23
CA VAL A 227 -32.39 -14.52 -6.14
C VAL A 227 -33.77 -14.73 -6.74
N TYR A 228 -34.39 -15.87 -6.42
CA TYR A 228 -35.71 -16.24 -6.93
C TYR A 228 -36.77 -16.00 -5.86
N GLN A 229 -37.78 -15.19 -6.18
CA GLN A 229 -38.91 -14.97 -5.28
C GLN A 229 -39.78 -16.23 -5.21
N VAL A 230 -40.11 -16.60 -3.98
CA VAL A 230 -41.01 -17.72 -3.68
C VAL A 230 -42.45 -17.27 -3.88
N ASN A 231 -43.29 -18.12 -4.46
CA ASN A 231 -44.72 -17.84 -4.68
C ASN A 231 -45.62 -18.75 -3.80
N PRO A 232 -45.83 -18.41 -2.50
CA PRO A 232 -46.70 -19.19 -1.62
C PRO A 232 -48.12 -19.27 -2.16
N GLY A 233 -48.70 -20.47 -2.14
CA GLY A 233 -50.05 -20.76 -2.63
C GLY A 233 -50.17 -21.00 -4.14
N ALA A 234 -49.08 -20.89 -4.92
CA ALA A 234 -49.06 -21.34 -6.30
C ALA A 234 -49.30 -22.85 -6.40
N SER A 235 -50.02 -23.29 -7.42
CA SER A 235 -50.22 -24.72 -7.71
C SER A 235 -48.90 -25.36 -8.14
N CYS A 236 -48.58 -26.50 -7.55
CA CYS A 236 -47.40 -27.29 -7.89
C CYS A 236 -47.75 -28.79 -7.80
N ASP A 237 -46.79 -29.66 -8.08
CA ASP A 237 -46.91 -31.12 -7.90
C ASP A 237 -45.72 -31.61 -7.07
N ASP A 238 -45.98 -32.22 -5.90
CA ASP A 238 -44.94 -32.74 -5.01
C ASP A 238 -44.48 -34.16 -5.38
N GLY A 239 -45.03 -34.72 -6.45
CA GLY A 239 -44.71 -36.04 -6.99
C GLY A 239 -45.26 -37.20 -6.17
N SER A 240 -45.99 -36.94 -5.07
CA SER A 240 -46.57 -37.97 -4.21
C SER A 240 -48.00 -38.32 -4.62
N LYS A 241 -48.25 -39.60 -4.89
CA LYS A 241 -49.60 -40.14 -5.15
C LYS A 241 -50.45 -40.27 -3.88
N CYS A 242 -49.87 -40.04 -2.70
CA CYS A 242 -50.58 -40.08 -1.41
C CYS A 242 -51.22 -38.73 -1.04
N THR A 243 -50.90 -37.69 -1.79
CA THR A 243 -51.29 -36.29 -1.57
C THR A 243 -52.14 -35.77 -2.71
N SER A 244 -52.91 -34.71 -2.47
CA SER A 244 -53.64 -33.98 -3.51
C SER A 244 -53.73 -32.48 -3.18
N GLY A 245 -53.93 -31.66 -4.20
CA GLY A 245 -54.11 -30.21 -4.04
C GLY A 245 -52.83 -29.48 -3.64
N ASP A 246 -51.70 -29.85 -4.23
CA ASP A 246 -50.39 -29.40 -3.77
C ASP A 246 -50.17 -27.91 -4.06
N THR A 247 -49.64 -27.24 -3.04
CA THR A 247 -49.36 -25.80 -3.09
C THR A 247 -48.00 -25.51 -2.51
N CYS A 248 -47.38 -24.46 -3.06
CA CYS A 248 -46.09 -23.98 -2.58
C CYS A 248 -46.25 -23.36 -1.20
N ASN A 249 -45.48 -23.82 -0.22
CA ASN A 249 -45.46 -23.23 1.11
C ASN A 249 -44.57 -21.96 1.16
N ALA A 250 -44.51 -21.30 2.32
CA ALA A 250 -43.73 -20.08 2.52
C ALA A 250 -42.21 -20.25 2.33
N SER A 251 -41.70 -21.50 2.40
CA SER A 251 -40.30 -21.83 2.17
C SER A 251 -39.99 -22.32 0.76
N GLY A 252 -40.97 -22.30 -0.16
CA GLY A 252 -40.77 -22.68 -1.57
C GLY A 252 -40.76 -24.16 -1.84
N THR A 253 -41.24 -24.96 -0.89
CA THR A 253 -41.43 -26.39 -1.05
C THR A 253 -42.86 -26.64 -1.53
N CYS A 254 -43.02 -27.48 -2.54
CA CYS A 254 -44.33 -27.97 -2.91
C CYS A 254 -44.82 -28.97 -1.86
N THR A 255 -45.99 -28.74 -1.28
CA THR A 255 -46.56 -29.62 -0.26
C THR A 255 -48.03 -29.92 -0.56
N GLY A 256 -48.38 -31.21 -0.59
CA GLY A 256 -49.75 -31.67 -0.75
C GLY A 256 -50.50 -31.99 0.53
N THR A 257 -51.83 -32.05 0.45
CA THR A 257 -52.68 -32.49 1.56
C THR A 257 -52.90 -34.01 1.51
N PRO A 258 -52.83 -34.75 2.64
CA PRO A 258 -53.00 -36.20 2.64
C PRO A 258 -54.37 -36.62 2.07
N ALA A 259 -54.36 -37.45 1.04
CA ALA A 259 -55.56 -37.91 0.35
C ALA A 259 -55.84 -39.42 0.55
N VAL A 260 -54.82 -40.22 0.91
CA VAL A 260 -54.93 -41.68 1.10
C VAL A 260 -54.88 -42.06 2.59
N THR A 261 -55.87 -42.81 3.08
CA THR A 261 -55.96 -43.30 4.47
C THR A 261 -55.80 -44.82 4.58
N CYS A 262 -54.91 -45.31 5.46
CA CYS A 262 -54.54 -46.72 5.58
C CYS A 262 -54.92 -47.36 6.94
N ASN A 263 -56.12 -47.93 7.06
CA ASN A 263 -56.68 -48.42 8.35
C ASN A 263 -57.22 -49.87 8.37
N THR A 264 -56.90 -50.72 7.38
CA THR A 264 -57.39 -52.10 7.29
C THR A 264 -56.22 -53.12 7.20
N PRO A 265 -55.68 -53.62 8.33
CA PRO A 265 -54.52 -54.51 8.33
C PRO A 265 -54.84 -55.99 7.98
N PRO A 266 -53.84 -56.80 7.55
CA PRO A 266 -54.06 -58.17 7.07
C PRO A 266 -54.32 -59.26 8.14
N GLY A 267 -53.98 -59.06 9.43
CA GLY A 267 -54.11 -60.09 10.49
C GLY A 267 -53.69 -59.62 11.89
N GLN A 268 -53.79 -60.51 12.91
CA GLN A 268 -53.53 -60.17 14.33
C GLN A 268 -52.09 -59.74 14.63
N CYS A 269 -51.14 -60.11 13.75
CA CYS A 269 -49.72 -59.79 13.87
C CYS A 269 -49.29 -58.60 12.99
N HIS A 270 -50.19 -57.68 12.62
CA HIS A 270 -49.88 -56.43 11.90
C HIS A 270 -50.45 -55.21 12.61
N ALA A 271 -49.77 -54.06 12.48
CA ALA A 271 -50.19 -52.80 13.10
C ALA A 271 -51.55 -52.30 12.57
N ALA A 272 -52.34 -51.67 13.45
CA ALA A 272 -53.69 -51.20 13.10
C ALA A 272 -53.73 -50.02 12.11
N ALA A 273 -52.66 -49.23 12.02
CA ALA A 273 -52.49 -48.14 11.06
C ALA A 273 -51.31 -48.44 10.13
N GLY A 274 -51.52 -48.24 8.83
CA GLY A 274 -50.49 -48.40 7.80
C GLY A 274 -49.97 -47.06 7.29
N THR A 275 -48.86 -47.09 6.55
CA THR A 275 -48.24 -45.92 5.92
C THR A 275 -48.47 -45.97 4.42
N CYS A 276 -48.88 -44.84 3.81
CA CYS A 276 -49.01 -44.73 2.36
C CYS A 276 -47.62 -44.51 1.73
N VAL A 277 -47.30 -45.27 0.68
CA VAL A 277 -46.04 -45.16 -0.07
C VAL A 277 -46.16 -44.08 -1.15
N PRO A 278 -45.41 -42.96 -1.06
CA PRO A 278 -45.59 -41.79 -1.93
C PRO A 278 -45.51 -42.05 -3.44
N SER A 279 -44.65 -42.98 -3.88
CA SER A 279 -44.44 -43.27 -5.31
C SER A 279 -45.55 -44.13 -5.96
N THR A 280 -46.31 -44.89 -5.15
CA THR A 280 -47.30 -45.86 -5.65
C THR A 280 -48.73 -45.59 -5.17
N GLY A 281 -48.91 -44.90 -4.04
CA GLY A 281 -50.22 -44.69 -3.40
C GLY A 281 -50.73 -45.91 -2.61
N ALA A 282 -49.91 -46.94 -2.41
CA ALA A 282 -50.29 -48.18 -1.71
C ALA A 282 -50.06 -48.09 -0.19
N CYS A 283 -50.88 -48.80 0.59
CA CYS A 283 -50.78 -48.89 2.05
C CYS A 283 -49.92 -50.06 2.51
N GLU A 284 -48.91 -49.81 3.34
CA GLU A 284 -48.07 -50.84 3.96
C GLU A 284 -48.30 -50.90 5.48
N TYR A 285 -48.40 -52.12 6.03
CA TYR A 285 -48.65 -52.36 7.45
C TYR A 285 -47.47 -53.09 8.08
N ALA A 286 -46.79 -52.43 9.02
CA ALA A 286 -45.68 -53.04 9.75
C ALA A 286 -46.14 -54.30 10.50
N PRO A 287 -45.42 -55.43 10.40
CA PRO A 287 -45.62 -56.57 11.30
C PRO A 287 -45.46 -56.13 12.75
N LEU A 288 -46.31 -56.65 13.64
CA LEU A 288 -46.13 -56.46 15.07
C LEU A 288 -44.86 -57.19 15.52
N PRO A 289 -44.15 -56.67 16.53
CA PRO A 289 -42.92 -57.28 17.02
C PRO A 289 -43.12 -58.73 17.43
N ALA A 290 -42.03 -59.50 17.46
CA ALA A 290 -42.04 -60.91 17.86
C ALA A 290 -42.47 -61.17 19.33
N THR A 291 -42.88 -60.11 20.04
CA THR A 291 -43.37 -60.12 21.42
C THR A 291 -44.87 -59.85 21.52
N ALA A 292 -45.55 -59.55 20.40
CA ALA A 292 -46.98 -59.34 20.39
C ALA A 292 -47.72 -60.66 20.61
N SER A 293 -48.67 -60.65 21.55
CA SER A 293 -49.43 -61.85 21.92
C SER A 293 -50.34 -62.32 20.79
N CYS A 294 -50.36 -63.64 20.59
CA CYS A 294 -51.30 -64.34 19.73
C CYS A 294 -51.62 -65.71 20.37
N ASP A 295 -52.40 -66.57 19.71
CA ASP A 295 -52.79 -67.91 20.23
C ASP A 295 -52.65 -68.96 19.12
N ASP A 296 -51.95 -70.07 19.41
CA ASP A 296 -51.62 -71.17 18.49
C ASP A 296 -52.51 -72.43 18.67
N GLY A 297 -53.24 -72.54 19.77
CA GLY A 297 -54.18 -73.62 20.07
C GLY A 297 -53.68 -74.91 20.79
N LEU A 298 -52.49 -74.97 21.42
CA LEU A 298 -51.94 -76.16 22.13
C LEU A 298 -51.83 -76.02 23.70
N GLN A 299 -51.79 -77.13 24.48
CA GLN A 299 -51.96 -77.13 25.96
C GLN A 299 -50.68 -77.25 26.84
N CYS A 300 -49.57 -77.80 26.33
CA CYS A 300 -48.28 -77.70 27.01
C CYS A 300 -47.43 -76.52 26.52
N THR A 301 -47.98 -75.64 25.69
CA THR A 301 -47.44 -74.34 25.29
C THR A 301 -48.27 -73.25 25.95
N LEU A 302 -47.62 -72.19 26.43
CA LEU A 302 -48.26 -71.03 27.02
C LEU A 302 -47.61 -69.79 26.41
N ASP A 303 -48.34 -68.68 26.35
CA ASP A 303 -47.82 -67.38 25.88
C ASP A 303 -47.34 -67.37 24.43
N ASP A 304 -48.17 -67.76 23.45
CA ASP A 304 -47.82 -67.67 22.02
C ASP A 304 -47.57 -66.22 21.56
N LYS A 305 -46.68 -66.07 20.57
CA LYS A 305 -46.17 -64.77 20.13
C LYS A 305 -46.08 -64.70 18.62
N CYS A 306 -46.32 -63.51 18.08
CA CYS A 306 -46.00 -63.22 16.69
C CYS A 306 -44.50 -63.44 16.44
N ASP A 307 -44.09 -63.73 15.20
CA ASP A 307 -42.69 -63.99 14.85
C ASP A 307 -41.94 -62.75 14.34
N GLY A 308 -42.59 -61.58 14.32
CA GLY A 308 -42.03 -60.35 13.76
C GLY A 308 -42.07 -60.27 12.23
N SER A 309 -42.56 -61.32 11.56
CA SER A 309 -42.75 -61.37 10.10
C SER A 309 -44.23 -61.44 9.67
N GLY A 310 -45.14 -61.55 10.64
CA GLY A 310 -46.59 -61.47 10.44
C GLY A 310 -47.34 -62.78 10.77
N SER A 311 -46.67 -63.80 11.31
CA SER A 311 -47.27 -65.08 11.70
C SER A 311 -47.23 -65.34 13.21
N CYS A 312 -48.17 -66.14 13.74
CA CYS A 312 -48.22 -66.53 15.16
C CYS A 312 -47.44 -67.83 15.41
N THR A 313 -46.62 -67.87 16.46
CA THR A 313 -45.75 -69.00 16.81
C THR A 313 -45.96 -69.48 18.24
N ALA A 314 -45.87 -70.80 18.42
CA ALA A 314 -46.02 -71.50 19.69
C ALA A 314 -45.10 -70.95 20.79
N GLY A 315 -45.67 -70.67 21.95
CA GLY A 315 -44.99 -70.17 23.13
C GLY A 315 -44.29 -71.25 23.96
N PRO A 316 -43.57 -70.86 25.02
CA PRO A 316 -42.77 -71.75 25.85
C PRO A 316 -43.54 -72.93 26.46
N ARG A 317 -42.86 -74.08 26.57
CA ARG A 317 -43.39 -75.28 27.20
C ARG A 317 -43.54 -75.14 28.71
N LYS A 318 -44.60 -75.71 29.31
CA LYS A 318 -44.86 -75.75 30.76
C LYS A 318 -43.64 -76.25 31.57
N THR A 319 -43.19 -75.47 32.57
CA THR A 319 -41.94 -75.72 33.33
C THR A 319 -42.13 -76.32 34.73
N CYS A 320 -41.05 -76.91 35.24
CA CYS A 320 -40.95 -77.76 36.42
C CYS A 320 -39.71 -77.37 37.25
N ASN A 321 -39.83 -76.60 38.35
CA ASN A 321 -38.73 -75.72 38.79
C ASN A 321 -38.53 -75.48 40.31
N THR A 322 -38.64 -76.50 41.17
CA THR A 322 -38.38 -76.37 42.64
C THR A 322 -37.34 -77.38 43.19
N PRO A 323 -36.02 -77.10 43.11
CA PRO A 323 -34.95 -77.99 43.60
C PRO A 323 -34.32 -77.56 44.95
N PRO A 324 -33.62 -78.45 45.70
CA PRO A 324 -33.22 -78.23 47.11
C PRO A 324 -31.93 -77.42 47.39
N GLY A 325 -31.36 -76.62 46.45
CA GLY A 325 -30.18 -75.75 46.72
C GLY A 325 -29.62 -74.96 45.52
N GLN A 326 -28.85 -73.87 45.73
CA GLN A 326 -28.43 -72.89 44.69
C GLN A 326 -27.41 -73.41 43.65
N CYS A 327 -26.61 -74.42 44.01
CA CYS A 327 -25.66 -75.11 43.11
C CYS A 327 -26.21 -76.42 42.53
N ARG A 328 -27.54 -76.61 42.53
CA ARG A 328 -28.26 -77.70 41.82
C ARG A 328 -29.13 -77.12 40.70
N GLU A 329 -29.42 -77.91 39.67
CA GLU A 329 -30.14 -77.42 38.49
C GLU A 329 -31.57 -77.06 38.83
N GLY A 330 -31.99 -75.92 38.30
CA GLY A 330 -33.26 -75.28 38.61
C GLY A 330 -34.49 -75.98 38.04
N THR A 331 -34.33 -76.99 37.17
CA THR A 331 -35.41 -77.48 36.29
C THR A 331 -35.47 -78.99 36.13
N GLY A 332 -36.70 -79.47 35.93
CA GLY A 332 -37.03 -80.81 35.48
C GLY A 332 -37.94 -80.85 34.27
N THR A 333 -38.24 -82.04 33.74
CA THR A 333 -38.98 -82.20 32.46
C THR A 333 -40.48 -82.47 32.66
N CYS A 334 -41.33 -81.83 31.82
CA CYS A 334 -42.81 -81.90 31.78
C CYS A 334 -43.35 -82.86 30.69
N GLU A 335 -44.28 -83.76 31.02
CA GLU A 335 -44.77 -84.86 30.16
C GLU A 335 -46.23 -84.69 29.64
N GLU A 336 -46.50 -84.85 28.34
CA GLU A 336 -47.86 -84.83 27.71
C GLU A 336 -48.55 -86.22 27.77
N PRO A 337 -49.89 -86.36 27.88
CA PRO A 337 -50.93 -85.32 27.87
C PRO A 337 -51.30 -84.76 29.27
N THR A 338 -50.49 -85.01 30.31
CA THR A 338 -50.88 -84.80 31.72
C THR A 338 -50.16 -83.64 32.45
N GLY A 339 -48.84 -83.51 32.31
CA GLY A 339 -48.01 -82.34 32.68
C GLY A 339 -47.24 -82.30 34.04
N ASP A 340 -46.37 -83.28 34.40
CA ASP A 340 -45.58 -83.45 35.69
C ASP A 340 -43.98 -83.46 35.57
N CYS A 341 -43.11 -83.38 36.66
CA CYS A 341 -41.67 -82.82 36.75
C CYS A 341 -40.42 -83.58 37.46
N ASN A 342 -39.09 -83.47 37.06
CA ASN A 342 -37.82 -84.15 37.64
C ASN A 342 -36.33 -83.51 37.46
N TYR A 343 -35.33 -83.41 38.42
CA TYR A 343 -34.07 -82.48 38.45
C TYR A 343 -32.56 -83.01 38.58
N ALA A 344 -31.50 -82.22 38.16
CA ALA A 344 -30.00 -82.52 38.14
C ALA A 344 -29.00 -81.51 38.87
N LEU A 345 -27.64 -81.53 38.68
CA LEU A 345 -26.56 -80.69 39.36
C LEU A 345 -25.92 -79.59 38.45
N LYS A 346 -25.53 -78.39 38.97
CA LYS A 346 -25.02 -77.22 38.18
C LYS A 346 -23.49 -77.21 37.87
N PRO A 347 -23.04 -76.55 36.78
CA PRO A 347 -21.62 -76.43 36.39
C PRO A 347 -20.81 -75.41 37.19
N ALA A 348 -19.47 -75.57 37.18
CA ALA A 348 -18.52 -74.59 37.73
C ALA A 348 -18.61 -73.22 37.02
N ASN A 349 -18.37 -72.14 37.77
CA ASN A 349 -18.53 -70.73 37.46
C ASN A 349 -19.99 -70.21 37.35
N SER A 350 -20.96 -70.90 37.98
CA SER A 350 -22.35 -70.40 38.11
C SER A 350 -22.44 -69.21 39.08
N ASP A 351 -23.34 -68.24 38.87
CA ASP A 351 -23.44 -67.07 39.77
C ASP A 351 -23.83 -67.43 41.21
N CYS A 352 -23.22 -66.74 42.17
CA CYS A 352 -23.50 -66.83 43.60
C CYS A 352 -23.02 -65.53 44.29
N GLU A 353 -23.08 -65.42 45.63
CA GLU A 353 -22.70 -64.20 46.37
C GLU A 353 -21.75 -64.51 47.55
N ASP A 354 -20.70 -63.69 47.73
CA ASP A 354 -19.62 -63.88 48.70
C ASP A 354 -19.65 -62.96 49.94
N GLY A 355 -20.43 -61.88 49.89
CA GLY A 355 -20.65 -60.95 51.01
C GLY A 355 -19.83 -59.66 51.04
N ASN A 356 -19.08 -59.28 49.98
CA ASN A 356 -18.41 -57.97 49.85
C ASN A 356 -19.15 -57.00 48.89
N LEU A 357 -19.63 -55.86 49.41
CA LEU A 357 -20.48 -54.91 48.67
C LEU A 357 -19.73 -53.96 47.71
N CYS A 358 -18.39 -53.98 47.69
CA CYS A 358 -17.58 -53.22 46.72
C CYS A 358 -17.11 -54.07 45.54
N THR A 359 -17.50 -55.36 45.49
CA THR A 359 -17.30 -56.28 44.37
C THR A 359 -18.65 -56.65 43.74
N LEU A 360 -18.62 -56.93 42.43
CA LEU A 360 -19.78 -57.26 41.61
C LEU A 360 -19.50 -58.57 40.87
N VAL A 361 -20.46 -59.51 40.91
CA VAL A 361 -20.52 -60.77 40.14
C VAL A 361 -19.60 -61.91 40.65
N ASP A 362 -19.97 -62.55 41.76
CA ASP A 362 -19.26 -63.70 42.36
C ASP A 362 -19.70 -65.05 41.73
N LYS A 363 -18.82 -66.08 41.71
CA LYS A 363 -18.99 -67.34 40.94
C LYS A 363 -18.75 -68.63 41.74
N CYS A 364 -19.48 -69.72 41.43
CA CYS A 364 -19.38 -71.02 42.06
C CYS A 364 -18.18 -71.82 41.54
N ASP A 365 -17.52 -72.60 42.38
CA ASP A 365 -16.45 -73.50 41.99
C ASP A 365 -16.97 -74.90 41.59
N VAL A 366 -16.06 -75.77 41.16
CA VAL A 366 -16.33 -77.15 40.71
C VAL A 366 -16.91 -78.08 41.79
N SER A 367 -16.93 -77.67 43.05
CA SER A 367 -17.46 -78.43 44.18
C SER A 367 -18.83 -77.95 44.66
N GLY A 368 -19.33 -76.84 44.10
CA GLY A 368 -20.60 -76.22 44.45
C GLY A 368 -20.53 -75.13 45.53
N THR A 369 -19.42 -74.38 45.62
CA THR A 369 -19.19 -73.29 46.62
C THR A 369 -18.83 -71.93 45.96
N CYS A 370 -19.12 -70.75 46.54
CA CYS A 370 -19.01 -69.42 45.88
C CYS A 370 -17.71 -68.58 46.11
N VAL A 371 -17.20 -67.79 45.13
CA VAL A 371 -15.99 -66.90 45.18
C VAL A 371 -16.10 -65.50 44.49
N ALA A 372 -15.39 -64.46 44.98
CA ALA A 372 -15.48 -62.99 44.67
C ALA A 372 -15.28 -62.46 43.22
N GLY A 373 -15.97 -61.35 42.84
CA GLY A 373 -15.96 -60.65 41.53
C GLY A 373 -15.32 -59.22 41.43
N THR A 374 -15.74 -58.39 40.45
CA THR A 374 -15.11 -57.10 39.98
C THR A 374 -15.41 -55.82 40.80
N PRO A 375 -14.48 -54.83 40.97
CA PRO A 375 -14.67 -53.66 41.87
C PRO A 375 -15.57 -52.51 41.36
N LYS A 376 -16.27 -51.81 42.28
CA LYS A 376 -17.18 -50.64 42.05
C LYS A 376 -16.44 -49.28 41.89
N THR A 377 -16.88 -48.37 40.99
CA THR A 377 -16.29 -47.00 40.76
C THR A 377 -17.17 -45.84 41.26
N CYS A 378 -16.57 -44.65 41.50
CA CYS A 378 -17.19 -43.47 42.15
C CYS A 378 -17.01 -42.17 41.33
N ASP A 379 -17.70 -42.08 40.18
CA ASP A 379 -17.36 -41.13 39.11
C ASP A 379 -18.24 -39.84 39.07
N MET A 380 -18.96 -39.51 40.16
CA MET A 380 -19.83 -38.32 40.26
C MET A 380 -19.44 -37.35 41.40
N PRO A 381 -18.28 -36.67 41.32
CA PRO A 381 -17.88 -35.68 42.32
C PRO A 381 -18.78 -34.42 42.31
N PRO A 382 -18.89 -33.70 43.44
CA PRO A 382 -19.75 -32.51 43.58
C PRO A 382 -19.25 -31.26 42.83
N SER A 383 -17.97 -31.18 42.46
CA SER A 383 -17.43 -30.12 41.59
C SER A 383 -16.20 -30.59 40.82
N GLN A 384 -15.78 -29.80 39.83
CA GLN A 384 -14.55 -30.05 39.06
C GLN A 384 -13.28 -30.10 39.93
N CYS A 385 -13.32 -29.53 41.14
CA CYS A 385 -12.23 -29.52 42.11
C CYS A 385 -12.29 -30.68 43.14
N HIS A 386 -13.03 -31.78 42.88
CA HIS A 386 -13.11 -32.95 43.79
C HIS A 386 -12.81 -34.29 43.09
N MET A 387 -12.38 -35.30 43.86
CA MET A 387 -12.10 -36.69 43.40
C MET A 387 -12.65 -37.75 44.37
N GLY A 388 -13.17 -38.89 43.87
CA GLY A 388 -13.93 -39.89 44.64
C GLY A 388 -13.25 -41.24 44.92
N THR A 389 -13.56 -41.88 46.07
CA THR A 389 -13.11 -43.24 46.47
C THR A 389 -14.23 -44.04 47.17
N CYS A 390 -14.28 -45.39 46.99
CA CYS A 390 -15.36 -46.27 47.50
C CYS A 390 -14.98 -47.06 48.77
N GLU A 391 -15.86 -47.10 49.76
CA GLU A 391 -15.64 -47.73 51.07
C GLU A 391 -16.12 -49.20 51.14
N PRO A 392 -15.24 -50.21 51.36
CA PRO A 392 -15.53 -51.66 51.25
C PRO A 392 -16.67 -52.23 52.09
N SER A 393 -16.93 -51.67 53.26
CA SER A 393 -17.94 -52.20 54.21
C SER A 393 -19.35 -51.65 53.99
N SER A 394 -19.46 -50.51 53.30
CA SER A 394 -20.73 -49.77 53.12
C SER A 394 -21.10 -49.52 51.66
N GLY A 395 -20.18 -49.71 50.72
CA GLY A 395 -20.39 -49.45 49.30
C GLY A 395 -20.57 -47.96 48.95
N SER A 396 -20.21 -47.03 49.85
CA SER A 396 -20.41 -45.57 49.72
C SER A 396 -19.21 -44.84 49.12
N CYS A 397 -19.45 -43.78 48.33
CA CYS A 397 -18.42 -42.94 47.71
C CYS A 397 -18.11 -41.69 48.56
N ASN A 398 -16.82 -41.42 48.81
CA ASN A 398 -16.31 -40.25 49.54
C ASN A 398 -15.50 -39.33 48.59
N TYR A 399 -15.59 -38.00 48.75
CA TYR A 399 -15.00 -37.02 47.83
C TYR A 399 -14.05 -36.02 48.53
N SER A 400 -12.82 -35.87 48.02
CA SER A 400 -11.79 -34.97 48.57
C SER A 400 -11.39 -33.85 47.58
N PRO A 401 -10.95 -32.66 48.05
CA PRO A 401 -10.50 -31.56 47.18
C PRO A 401 -9.24 -31.90 46.36
N LYS A 402 -9.17 -31.38 45.12
CA LYS A 402 -8.00 -31.44 44.23
C LYS A 402 -6.94 -30.37 44.62
N PRO A 403 -5.65 -30.54 44.23
CA PRO A 403 -4.59 -29.58 44.53
C PRO A 403 -4.84 -28.15 44.02
N PRO A 404 -4.26 -27.12 44.66
CA PRO A 404 -4.32 -25.75 44.14
C PRO A 404 -3.68 -25.64 42.75
N ALA A 405 -4.16 -24.71 41.93
CA ALA A 405 -3.78 -24.54 40.52
C ALA A 405 -4.27 -25.65 39.56
N THR A 406 -5.08 -26.60 40.01
CA THR A 406 -5.78 -27.54 39.10
C THR A 406 -6.78 -26.75 38.26
N ALA A 407 -6.77 -26.95 36.94
CA ALA A 407 -7.71 -26.29 36.03
C ALA A 407 -9.17 -26.60 36.40
N CYS A 408 -9.99 -25.56 36.42
CA CYS A 408 -11.44 -25.60 36.56
C CYS A 408 -12.01 -24.42 35.75
N GLU A 409 -13.28 -24.47 35.37
CA GLU A 409 -13.88 -23.44 34.50
C GLU A 409 -15.15 -22.87 35.14
N ASP A 410 -15.28 -21.54 35.21
CA ASP A 410 -16.47 -20.80 35.67
C ASP A 410 -17.43 -20.43 34.51
N GLY A 411 -17.00 -20.69 33.27
CA GLY A 411 -17.77 -20.45 32.05
C GLY A 411 -17.62 -19.03 31.48
N LYS A 412 -16.67 -18.22 31.96
CA LYS A 412 -16.37 -16.89 31.41
C LYS A 412 -14.98 -16.86 30.76
N GLU A 413 -14.92 -16.35 29.54
CA GLU A 413 -13.69 -16.31 28.73
C GLU A 413 -12.71 -15.20 29.16
N CYS A 414 -13.19 -14.19 29.89
CA CYS A 414 -12.43 -13.05 30.41
C CYS A 414 -11.69 -13.32 31.73
N THR A 415 -11.70 -14.56 32.23
CA THR A 415 -11.05 -14.94 33.47
C THR A 415 -10.15 -16.16 33.28
N SER A 416 -9.01 -16.16 33.99
CA SER A 416 -8.20 -17.35 34.19
C SER A 416 -8.60 -18.01 35.50
N ASP A 417 -9.00 -19.28 35.42
CA ASP A 417 -9.64 -20.01 36.50
C ASP A 417 -8.78 -21.17 37.03
N ALA A 418 -8.75 -21.33 38.35
CA ALA A 418 -7.99 -22.40 38.99
C ALA A 418 -8.57 -22.81 40.35
N CYS A 419 -8.41 -24.08 40.73
CA CYS A 419 -8.80 -24.54 42.05
C CYS A 419 -7.92 -23.89 43.13
N ASP A 420 -8.52 -23.46 44.23
CA ASP A 420 -7.84 -22.85 45.38
C ASP A 420 -7.21 -23.87 46.36
N GLY A 421 -7.39 -25.18 46.11
CA GLY A 421 -6.97 -26.26 47.00
C GLY A 421 -7.92 -26.54 48.17
N MET A 422 -9.02 -25.78 48.28
CA MET A 422 -10.10 -25.95 49.27
C MET A 422 -11.39 -26.47 48.63
N GLY A 423 -11.37 -26.74 47.32
CA GLY A 423 -12.50 -27.30 46.57
C GLY A 423 -13.31 -26.27 45.79
N ASN A 424 -12.89 -25.00 45.78
CA ASN A 424 -13.52 -23.93 45.01
C ASN A 424 -12.71 -23.61 43.75
N CYS A 425 -13.42 -23.20 42.69
CA CYS A 425 -12.81 -22.61 41.50
C CYS A 425 -12.73 -21.10 41.69
N VAL A 426 -11.53 -20.51 41.64
CA VAL A 426 -11.29 -19.07 41.75
C VAL A 426 -10.85 -18.50 40.42
N SER A 427 -11.38 -17.33 40.07
CA SER A 427 -11.22 -16.67 38.78
C SER A 427 -10.42 -15.36 38.93
N THR A 428 -9.44 -15.14 38.06
CA THR A 428 -8.66 -13.89 37.96
C THR A 428 -8.94 -13.20 36.62
N LEU A 429 -9.23 -11.89 36.64
CA LEU A 429 -9.58 -11.14 35.43
C LEU A 429 -8.38 -11.04 34.47
N ASP A 430 -8.58 -11.45 33.22
CA ASP A 430 -7.58 -11.45 32.15
C ASP A 430 -8.13 -10.68 30.94
N CYS A 431 -7.95 -9.35 30.96
CA CYS A 431 -8.44 -8.46 29.91
C CYS A 431 -7.35 -7.47 29.49
N ASP A 432 -6.66 -7.78 28.39
CA ASP A 432 -5.76 -6.84 27.74
C ASP A 432 -6.55 -5.93 26.78
N PRO A 433 -6.54 -4.60 26.98
CA PRO A 433 -7.20 -3.68 26.06
C PRO A 433 -6.51 -3.70 24.68
N PRO A 434 -7.28 -3.58 23.59
CA PRO A 434 -6.74 -3.68 22.23
C PRO A 434 -5.75 -2.56 21.88
N THR A 435 -5.90 -1.39 22.51
CA THR A 435 -4.99 -0.25 22.37
C THR A 435 -4.86 0.49 23.70
N ILE A 436 -3.82 1.32 23.83
CA ILE A 436 -3.65 2.21 24.99
C ILE A 436 -4.79 3.23 25.15
N CYS A 437 -5.62 3.43 24.12
CA CYS A 437 -6.70 4.41 24.14
C CYS A 437 -7.90 3.95 24.98
N LYS A 438 -7.90 2.68 25.37
CA LYS A 438 -8.92 2.06 26.20
C LYS A 438 -8.30 1.38 27.41
N LYS A 439 -9.08 1.27 28.47
CA LYS A 439 -8.71 0.51 29.68
C LYS A 439 -9.82 -0.48 30.02
N ALA A 440 -9.45 -1.63 30.56
CA ALA A 440 -10.39 -2.66 30.97
C ALA A 440 -11.26 -2.17 32.14
N ILE A 441 -12.55 -2.49 32.09
CA ILE A 441 -13.46 -2.33 33.23
C ILE A 441 -13.25 -3.53 34.16
N GLU A 442 -13.21 -3.31 35.48
CA GLU A 442 -12.91 -4.33 36.51
C GLU A 442 -13.99 -5.43 36.68
N MET A 443 -14.70 -5.80 35.62
CA MET A 443 -15.69 -6.87 35.62
C MET A 443 -15.97 -7.40 34.22
N CYS A 444 -16.30 -8.68 34.13
CA CYS A 444 -16.79 -9.31 32.92
C CYS A 444 -18.26 -8.99 32.66
N THR A 445 -18.65 -9.00 31.39
CA THR A 445 -20.07 -8.99 31.00
C THR A 445 -20.79 -10.27 31.44
N ALA A 446 -22.12 -10.24 31.45
CA ALA A 446 -22.95 -11.41 31.73
C ALA A 446 -22.66 -12.59 30.77
N ASP A 447 -22.19 -12.30 29.56
CA ASP A 447 -21.81 -13.29 28.54
C ASP A 447 -20.33 -13.69 28.62
N GLY A 448 -19.59 -13.30 29.66
CA GLY A 448 -18.21 -13.72 29.90
C GLY A 448 -17.15 -13.01 29.06
N LYS A 449 -17.46 -11.85 28.44
CA LYS A 449 -16.53 -11.06 27.62
C LYS A 449 -15.96 -9.85 28.37
N CYS A 450 -14.74 -9.45 28.00
CA CYS A 450 -14.10 -8.22 28.47
C CYS A 450 -14.87 -6.97 28.02
N GLN A 451 -14.92 -5.96 28.89
CA GLN A 451 -15.45 -4.63 28.58
C GLN A 451 -14.35 -3.59 28.74
N PHE A 452 -14.37 -2.60 27.86
CA PHE A 452 -13.39 -1.52 27.83
C PHE A 452 -14.09 -0.17 27.83
N GLU A 453 -13.51 0.79 28.54
CA GLU A 453 -13.93 2.20 28.50
C GLU A 453 -12.79 3.07 27.97
N VAL A 454 -13.14 4.27 27.49
CA VAL A 454 -12.17 5.25 26.98
C VAL A 454 -11.21 5.66 28.10
N ASP A 455 -9.90 5.59 27.84
CA ASP A 455 -8.91 6.20 28.71
C ASP A 455 -8.70 7.66 28.29
N SER A 456 -9.45 8.57 28.93
CA SER A 456 -9.38 10.01 28.67
C SER A 456 -7.99 10.61 28.89
N THR A 457 -7.10 9.94 29.64
CA THR A 457 -5.72 10.43 29.88
C THR A 457 -4.80 10.20 28.68
N GLN A 458 -5.18 9.29 27.78
CA GLN A 458 -4.42 8.93 26.59
C GLN A 458 -4.89 9.67 25.34
N VAL A 459 -6.01 10.40 25.39
CA VAL A 459 -6.48 11.22 24.26
C VAL A 459 -5.37 12.20 23.83
N GLY A 460 -5.03 12.19 22.54
CA GLY A 460 -3.92 12.96 21.99
C GLY A 460 -2.53 12.34 22.19
N LYS A 461 -2.41 11.12 22.73
CA LYS A 461 -1.15 10.35 22.77
C LYS A 461 -1.04 9.39 21.58
N ILE A 462 0.19 8.97 21.27
CA ILE A 462 0.47 8.02 20.19
C ILE A 462 0.03 6.63 20.62
N CYS A 463 -0.81 6.00 19.79
CA CYS A 463 -1.23 4.62 19.93
C CYS A 463 -0.74 3.79 18.75
N SER A 464 -0.87 2.47 18.84
CA SER A 464 -0.56 1.54 17.74
C SER A 464 -1.69 0.54 17.61
N GLU A 465 -2.14 0.31 16.38
CA GLU A 465 -3.16 -0.68 16.06
C GLU A 465 -2.78 -1.38 14.75
N GLY A 466 -2.75 -2.71 14.76
CA GLY A 466 -2.30 -3.49 13.60
C GLY A 466 -0.86 -3.18 13.13
N GLY A 467 0.00 -2.68 14.03
CA GLY A 467 1.38 -2.29 13.72
C GLY A 467 1.55 -0.89 13.11
N ARG A 468 0.47 -0.11 12.96
CA ARG A 468 0.49 1.26 12.45
C ARG A 468 0.29 2.25 13.60
N ALA A 469 1.03 3.36 13.59
CA ALA A 469 0.79 4.42 14.57
C ALA A 469 -0.51 5.17 14.30
N GLY A 470 -1.17 5.54 15.39
CA GLY A 470 -2.29 6.45 15.40
C GLY A 470 -2.21 7.44 16.55
N THR A 471 -3.26 8.24 16.69
CA THR A 471 -3.48 9.09 17.86
C THR A 471 -4.79 8.68 18.52
N CYS A 472 -4.79 8.54 19.85
CA CYS A 472 -6.02 8.28 20.58
C CYS A 472 -6.97 9.47 20.44
N VAL A 473 -8.16 9.23 19.90
CA VAL A 473 -9.23 10.21 19.77
C VAL A 473 -10.23 10.10 20.92
N ALA A 474 -11.13 11.08 21.03
CA ALA A 474 -12.01 11.24 22.20
C ALA A 474 -13.03 10.11 22.39
N ASP A 475 -13.29 9.31 21.36
CA ASP A 475 -14.12 8.09 21.39
C ASP A 475 -13.33 6.84 21.84
N GLY A 476 -12.03 6.98 22.12
CA GLY A 476 -11.15 5.90 22.56
C GLY A 476 -10.62 5.03 21.42
N GLU A 477 -10.82 5.42 20.16
CA GLU A 477 -10.23 4.73 19.01
C GLU A 477 -8.81 5.22 18.71
N CYS A 478 -8.01 4.37 18.07
CA CYS A 478 -6.68 4.74 17.59
C CYS A 478 -6.77 5.24 16.14
N GLN A 479 -6.90 6.55 15.94
CA GLN A 479 -6.97 7.12 14.59
C GLN A 479 -5.59 7.07 13.92
N LEU A 480 -5.43 6.21 12.91
CA LEU A 480 -4.17 6.00 12.22
C LEU A 480 -3.62 7.29 11.58
N LEU A 481 -2.32 7.51 11.75
CA LEU A 481 -1.56 8.61 11.16
C LEU A 481 -1.26 8.26 9.69
N GLN A 482 -2.03 8.83 8.77
CA GLN A 482 -1.88 8.58 7.33
C GLN A 482 -2.26 9.80 6.49
N PHE A 483 -1.65 9.92 5.32
CA PHE A 483 -2.07 10.87 4.31
C PHE A 483 -3.26 10.28 3.54
N SER A 484 -4.35 11.03 3.41
CA SER A 484 -5.53 10.64 2.63
C SER A 484 -5.36 10.85 1.11
N TYR A 485 -4.14 11.19 0.68
CA TYR A 485 -3.82 11.56 -0.68
C TYR A 485 -2.38 11.19 -1.04
N ALA A 486 -2.11 11.01 -2.33
CA ALA A 486 -0.75 10.82 -2.83
C ALA A 486 0.06 12.11 -2.66
N VAL A 487 1.01 12.08 -1.71
CA VAL A 487 1.98 13.16 -1.47
C VAL A 487 2.95 13.27 -2.64
N THR A 488 3.59 14.42 -2.77
CA THR A 488 4.66 14.59 -3.76
C THR A 488 5.83 13.68 -3.38
N ASN A 489 6.19 12.74 -4.28
CA ASN A 489 7.07 11.58 -4.06
C ASN A 489 8.56 11.88 -3.77
N ASN A 490 8.86 12.85 -2.91
CA ASN A 490 10.20 13.08 -2.36
C ASN A 490 10.46 12.29 -1.07
N PHE A 491 9.43 11.62 -0.54
CA PHE A 491 9.49 10.66 0.56
C PHE A 491 8.34 9.65 0.45
N ASP A 492 8.50 8.47 1.04
CA ASP A 492 7.42 7.49 1.20
C ASP A 492 6.82 7.62 2.60
N PRO A 493 5.55 8.06 2.75
CA PRO A 493 4.91 8.21 4.06
C PRO A 493 4.65 6.88 4.77
N VAL A 494 4.57 5.76 4.05
CA VAL A 494 4.32 4.43 4.64
C VAL A 494 5.60 3.80 5.18
N ALA A 495 6.76 4.13 4.60
CA ALA A 495 8.06 3.66 5.06
C ALA A 495 8.55 4.33 6.36
N ILE A 496 7.90 5.41 6.82
CA ILE A 496 8.29 6.10 8.04
C ILE A 496 7.83 5.30 9.27
N SER A 497 8.79 4.87 10.09
CA SER A 497 8.50 4.20 11.35
C SER A 497 7.70 5.10 12.30
N SER A 498 6.66 4.53 12.90
CA SER A 498 5.84 5.16 13.94
C SER A 498 6.65 5.72 15.11
N ALA A 499 7.74 5.04 15.49
CA ALA A 499 8.61 5.45 16.58
C ALA A 499 9.38 6.75 16.27
N ALA A 500 9.47 7.16 15.01
CA ALA A 500 10.15 8.37 14.58
C ALA A 500 9.24 9.62 14.62
N ILE A 501 7.92 9.43 14.74
CA ILE A 501 6.93 10.51 14.68
C ILE A 501 6.74 11.15 16.06
N ALA A 502 6.96 12.46 16.16
CA ALA A 502 6.71 13.23 17.37
C ALA A 502 6.06 14.59 17.05
N ASP A 503 5.50 15.28 18.04
CA ASP A 503 5.06 16.68 17.83
C ASP A 503 6.28 17.61 17.72
N LEU A 504 6.18 18.66 16.91
CA LEU A 504 7.18 19.70 16.78
C LEU A 504 6.54 21.07 16.99
N ASP A 505 6.86 21.69 18.14
CA ASP A 505 6.47 23.07 18.45
C ASP A 505 7.71 23.97 18.56
N ILE A 506 7.88 24.84 17.56
CA ILE A 506 8.97 25.83 17.52
C ILE A 506 8.56 27.02 18.38
N THR A 507 8.86 26.93 19.67
CA THR A 507 8.56 27.97 20.68
C THR A 507 9.66 29.00 20.85
N CYS A 508 10.80 28.82 20.16
CA CYS A 508 11.95 29.71 20.15
C CYS A 508 12.65 29.66 18.78
N GLY A 509 13.47 30.67 18.47
CA GLY A 509 14.23 30.69 17.23
C GLY A 509 15.11 29.44 17.10
N ALA A 510 14.96 28.70 16.00
CA ALA A 510 15.66 27.45 15.76
C ALA A 510 16.26 27.41 14.35
N THR A 511 17.41 26.76 14.20
CA THR A 511 18.02 26.48 12.90
C THR A 511 18.28 24.99 12.77
N PHE A 512 17.71 24.38 11.73
CA PHE A 512 17.99 23.02 11.33
C PHE A 512 19.00 23.01 10.19
N ASP A 513 20.15 22.37 10.40
CA ASP A 513 21.16 22.15 9.36
C ASP A 513 21.06 20.71 8.85
N SER A 514 20.71 20.59 7.57
CA SER A 514 20.55 19.33 6.85
C SER A 514 21.88 18.72 6.39
N SER A 515 23.02 19.36 6.61
CA SER A 515 24.33 18.88 6.15
C SER A 515 24.87 17.72 6.99
N GLY A 516 25.66 16.81 6.37
CA GLY A 516 26.37 15.75 7.10
C GLY A 516 25.44 14.90 7.98
N THR A 517 25.65 14.91 9.29
CA THR A 517 24.64 14.44 10.25
C THR A 517 23.76 15.63 10.63
N PRO A 518 22.45 15.62 10.32
CA PRO A 518 21.59 16.75 10.57
C PRO A 518 21.55 17.18 12.04
N THR A 519 21.58 18.49 12.28
CA THR A 519 21.64 19.06 13.63
C THR A 519 20.64 20.18 13.84
N TRP A 520 20.19 20.32 15.07
CA TRP A 520 19.37 21.42 15.53
C TRP A 520 20.20 22.37 16.39
N THR A 521 20.08 23.67 16.12
CA THR A 521 20.65 24.73 16.94
C THR A 521 19.54 25.69 17.36
N PHE A 522 19.57 26.10 18.62
CA PHE A 522 18.50 26.90 19.22
C PHE A 522 19.04 28.26 19.69
N ALA A 523 18.16 29.25 19.76
CA ALA A 523 18.47 30.52 20.37
C ALA A 523 18.95 30.34 21.84
N PRO A 524 19.85 31.20 22.35
CA PRO A 524 20.36 31.09 23.70
C PRO A 524 19.23 31.00 24.76
N GLY A 525 19.35 30.05 25.67
CA GLY A 525 18.35 29.82 26.73
C GLY A 525 17.15 28.97 26.32
N CYS A 526 17.14 28.42 25.10
CA CYS A 526 16.12 27.50 24.63
C CYS A 526 16.68 26.10 24.32
N SER A 527 15.93 25.07 24.68
CA SER A 527 16.12 23.71 24.16
C SER A 527 14.80 22.95 24.19
N PHE A 528 14.58 22.11 23.19
CA PHE A 528 13.58 21.05 23.21
C PHE A 528 14.20 19.81 22.57
N THR A 529 13.62 18.64 22.83
CA THR A 529 14.06 17.40 22.17
C THR A 529 13.53 17.41 20.74
N PRO A 530 14.39 17.56 19.72
CA PRO A 530 13.92 17.56 18.36
C PRO A 530 13.45 16.16 17.94
N PRO A 531 12.47 16.06 17.03
CA PRO A 531 12.09 14.80 16.42
C PRO A 531 13.28 14.15 15.70
N THR A 532 13.26 12.82 15.62
CA THR A 532 14.19 12.09 14.77
C THR A 532 13.98 12.46 13.30
N HIS A 533 15.04 12.34 12.50
CA HIS A 533 14.98 12.56 11.06
C HIS A 533 15.38 11.29 10.32
N VAL A 534 14.90 11.14 9.09
CA VAL A 534 15.22 10.04 8.18
C VAL A 534 15.89 10.64 6.94
N VAL A 535 16.97 10.02 6.47
CA VAL A 535 17.58 10.38 5.18
C VAL A 535 17.15 9.35 4.16
N THR A 536 16.51 9.77 3.07
CA THR A 536 16.03 8.89 2.00
C THR A 536 17.16 8.43 1.10
N GLY A 537 16.92 7.41 0.26
CA GLY A 537 17.88 6.97 -0.77
C GLY A 537 18.21 8.05 -1.81
N ALA A 538 17.37 9.09 -1.93
CA ALA A 538 17.57 10.25 -2.79
C ALA A 538 18.31 11.42 -2.08
N ASP A 539 18.91 11.18 -0.92
CA ASP A 539 19.62 12.16 -0.08
C ASP A 539 18.76 13.38 0.34
N VAL A 540 17.47 13.13 0.59
CA VAL A 540 16.52 14.10 1.15
C VAL A 540 16.35 13.84 2.65
N VAL A 541 16.35 14.90 3.46
CA VAL A 541 16.14 14.80 4.90
C VAL A 541 14.66 14.98 5.24
N VAL A 542 14.04 13.93 5.77
CA VAL A 542 12.63 13.93 6.18
C VAL A 542 12.55 14.07 7.70
N ILE A 543 11.79 15.05 8.17
CA ILE A 543 11.44 15.23 9.58
C ILE A 543 9.96 14.85 9.72
N PRO A 544 9.66 13.60 10.14
CA PRO A 544 8.30 13.17 10.37
C PRO A 544 7.77 13.68 11.70
N VAL A 545 6.62 14.34 11.67
CA VAL A 545 5.98 14.91 12.86
C VAL A 545 4.50 14.63 12.86
N ARG A 546 3.92 14.57 14.05
CA ARG A 546 2.47 14.43 14.18
C ARG A 546 1.82 15.78 13.95
N ASN A 547 2.05 16.76 14.83
CA ASN A 547 1.61 18.14 14.61
C ASN A 547 2.81 19.07 14.51
N LEU A 548 2.70 20.08 13.65
CA LEU A 548 3.70 21.12 13.47
C LEU A 548 3.13 22.47 13.90
N THR A 549 3.73 23.11 14.89
CA THR A 549 3.43 24.52 15.21
C THR A 549 4.70 25.33 15.15
N VAL A 550 4.70 26.43 14.38
CA VAL A 550 5.84 27.34 14.28
C VAL A 550 5.45 28.68 14.88
N ASN A 551 5.79 28.90 16.15
CA ASN A 551 5.49 30.12 16.91
C ASN A 551 6.66 31.11 16.94
N GLN A 552 7.85 30.67 16.56
CA GLN A 552 9.07 31.45 16.43
C GLN A 552 9.81 31.07 15.14
N PRO A 553 10.71 31.92 14.63
CA PRO A 553 11.35 31.67 13.35
C PRO A 553 12.12 30.34 13.30
N LEU A 554 11.79 29.51 12.31
CA LEU A 554 12.49 28.28 11.97
C LEU A 554 13.34 28.52 10.71
N ARG A 555 14.65 28.41 10.83
CA ARG A 555 15.57 28.45 9.67
C ARG A 555 15.94 27.03 9.26
N VAL A 556 15.97 26.77 7.95
CA VAL A 556 16.31 25.47 7.38
C VAL A 556 17.46 25.67 6.40
N VAL A 557 18.64 25.15 6.74
CA VAL A 557 19.89 25.37 6.00
C VAL A 557 20.56 24.04 5.66
N GLY A 558 21.61 24.08 4.85
CA GLY A 558 22.50 22.95 4.63
C GLY A 558 22.50 22.39 3.21
N ALA A 559 23.23 21.30 3.01
CA ALA A 559 23.51 20.76 1.67
C ALA A 559 22.36 19.94 1.05
N ARG A 560 21.36 19.53 1.83
CA ARG A 560 20.33 18.57 1.40
C ARG A 560 18.92 19.16 1.42
N PRO A 561 18.04 18.80 0.48
CA PRO A 561 16.63 19.15 0.53
C PRO A 561 15.97 18.65 1.82
N VAL A 562 14.95 19.36 2.30
CA VAL A 562 14.24 19.01 3.54
C VAL A 562 12.75 18.84 3.29
N VAL A 563 12.18 17.78 3.87
CA VAL A 563 10.75 17.49 3.90
C VAL A 563 10.28 17.52 5.36
N LEU A 564 9.25 18.31 5.65
CA LEU A 564 8.45 18.22 6.88
C LEU A 564 7.21 17.37 6.58
N ALA A 565 7.21 16.13 7.03
CA ALA A 565 6.11 15.18 6.83
C ALA A 565 5.19 15.23 8.06
N VAL A 566 4.08 15.95 7.97
CA VAL A 566 3.15 16.21 9.07
C VAL A 566 1.94 15.30 8.94
N TYR A 567 1.76 14.36 9.87
CA TYR A 567 0.67 13.37 9.83
C TYR A 567 -0.64 13.85 10.48
N GLY A 568 -0.64 15.04 11.07
CA GLY A 568 -1.78 15.75 11.65
C GLY A 568 -1.89 17.15 11.04
N ASP A 569 -2.02 18.17 11.89
CA ASP A 569 -2.17 19.56 11.48
C ASP A 569 -0.86 20.35 11.57
N ALA A 570 -0.74 21.39 10.73
CA ALA A 570 0.38 22.31 10.71
C ALA A 570 -0.09 23.77 10.79
N THR A 571 0.46 24.55 11.72
CA THR A 571 0.20 26.00 11.82
C THR A 571 1.50 26.79 11.84
N LEU A 572 1.70 27.66 10.85
CA LEU A 572 2.89 28.49 10.71
C LEU A 572 2.58 29.93 11.12
N ASN A 573 2.68 30.21 12.43
CA ASN A 573 2.45 31.54 13.02
C ASN A 573 3.66 32.47 12.87
N ALA A 574 4.84 31.92 12.64
CA ALA A 574 6.10 32.63 12.42
C ALA A 574 6.84 32.07 11.20
N ASP A 575 7.99 32.68 10.88
CA ASP A 575 8.67 32.45 9.60
C ASP A 575 9.33 31.07 9.50
N VAL A 576 9.20 30.43 8.35
CA VAL A 576 9.94 29.21 7.95
C VAL A 576 10.85 29.57 6.77
N LEU A 577 12.16 29.60 7.04
CA LEU A 577 13.14 30.25 6.18
C LEU A 577 14.19 29.25 5.67
N ALA A 578 13.99 28.79 4.44
CA ALA A 578 14.94 28.01 3.66
C ALA A 578 15.60 28.85 2.54
N HIS A 579 15.62 30.18 2.69
CA HIS A 579 16.27 31.10 1.75
C HIS A 579 17.78 31.18 1.97
N SER A 580 18.50 31.53 0.91
CA SER A 580 19.91 31.89 0.97
C SER A 580 20.08 33.38 1.18
N ALA A 581 21.04 33.77 2.00
CA ALA A 581 21.30 35.18 2.33
C ALA A 581 22.79 35.48 2.18
N ARG A 582 23.13 36.50 1.38
CA ARG A 582 24.55 36.84 1.11
C ARG A 582 25.23 37.33 2.38
N ALA A 583 24.61 38.28 3.08
CA ALA A 583 25.21 38.96 4.24
C ALA A 583 25.57 37.98 5.37
N GLU A 584 24.85 36.86 5.45
CA GLU A 584 25.06 35.84 6.48
C GLU A 584 25.95 34.70 5.98
N SER A 585 26.33 34.68 4.69
CA SER A 585 26.96 33.53 4.01
C SER A 585 26.21 32.22 4.23
N ARG A 586 24.88 32.31 4.35
CA ARG A 586 23.99 31.18 4.67
C ARG A 586 23.35 30.65 3.41
N ARG A 587 23.38 29.33 3.27
CA ARG A 587 22.73 28.58 2.19
C ARG A 587 21.45 27.93 2.69
N GLY A 588 20.36 28.14 1.97
CA GLY A 588 19.13 27.38 2.14
C GLY A 588 19.39 25.89 1.95
N ALA A 589 18.63 25.05 2.66
CA ALA A 589 18.75 23.60 2.58
C ALA A 589 18.66 23.10 1.13
N GLY A 590 19.61 22.32 0.64
CA GLY A 590 19.60 21.81 -0.74
C GLY A 590 19.98 22.83 -1.82
N SER A 591 20.40 24.04 -1.45
CA SER A 591 20.96 25.02 -2.39
C SER A 591 22.15 24.43 -3.16
N GLY A 592 22.15 24.55 -4.48
CA GLY A 592 23.24 24.07 -5.34
C GLY A 592 23.12 22.59 -5.76
N VAL A 593 22.08 21.89 -5.30
CA VAL A 593 21.81 20.50 -5.71
C VAL A 593 21.35 20.46 -7.18
N GLU A 594 21.92 19.51 -7.94
CA GLU A 594 21.67 19.29 -9.37
C GLU A 594 21.96 20.48 -10.32
N CYS A 595 22.83 21.42 -9.96
CA CYS A 595 22.98 22.67 -10.72
C CYS A 595 23.82 22.63 -12.02
N THR A 596 24.11 21.44 -12.56
CA THR A 596 24.88 21.31 -13.82
C THR A 596 24.18 22.06 -14.97
N GLY A 597 24.89 23.01 -15.59
CA GLY A 597 24.36 23.88 -16.65
C GLY A 597 23.39 24.98 -16.19
N ARG A 598 22.92 24.92 -14.94
CA ARG A 598 21.99 25.89 -14.33
C ARG A 598 22.67 26.94 -13.49
N MET A 599 23.94 26.74 -13.13
CA MET A 599 24.76 27.80 -12.53
C MET A 599 25.00 28.91 -13.56
N GLY A 600 24.99 30.16 -13.09
CA GLY A 600 25.45 31.28 -13.91
C GLY A 600 26.92 31.13 -14.26
N GLY A 601 27.29 31.41 -15.51
CA GLY A 601 28.68 31.36 -15.93
C GLY A 601 29.46 32.58 -15.47
N ALA A 602 30.77 32.39 -15.30
CA ALA A 602 31.67 33.46 -14.91
C ALA A 602 31.80 34.51 -16.02
N GLY A 603 31.96 35.78 -15.63
CA GLY A 603 32.26 36.87 -16.55
C GLY A 603 33.65 36.74 -17.17
N GLY A 604 33.76 37.08 -18.45
CA GLY A 604 35.03 37.07 -19.17
C GLY A 604 35.93 38.26 -18.82
N LEU A 605 37.14 38.25 -19.38
CA LEU A 605 38.14 39.31 -19.25
C LEU A 605 38.49 39.87 -20.63
N SER A 606 38.53 41.19 -20.75
CA SER A 606 39.03 41.91 -21.93
C SER A 606 39.65 43.23 -21.47
N GLY A 607 40.82 43.60 -21.99
CA GLY A 607 41.44 44.89 -21.64
C GLY A 607 41.95 45.04 -20.19
N ASN A 608 41.97 43.93 -19.44
CA ASN A 608 42.17 43.84 -17.97
C ASN A 608 40.92 44.15 -17.14
N ASP A 609 39.79 44.44 -17.79
CA ASP A 609 38.52 44.67 -17.12
C ASP A 609 37.63 43.43 -17.16
N GLY A 610 36.76 43.31 -16.16
CA GLY A 610 35.87 42.16 -15.98
C GLY A 610 34.46 42.35 -16.53
N GLY A 611 33.96 41.37 -17.29
CA GLY A 611 32.52 41.23 -17.54
C GLY A 611 31.78 40.74 -16.29
N GLY A 612 30.49 41.00 -16.20
CA GLY A 612 29.65 40.53 -15.10
C GLY A 612 29.33 39.03 -15.19
N GLY A 613 29.11 38.40 -14.04
CA GLY A 613 28.67 37.00 -13.97
C GLY A 613 27.20 36.82 -14.34
N GLY A 614 26.85 35.71 -14.97
CA GLY A 614 25.45 35.38 -15.30
C GLY A 614 24.64 35.00 -14.05
N GLY A 615 23.33 35.17 -14.07
CA GLY A 615 22.44 34.73 -13.00
C GLY A 615 22.19 33.22 -13.02
N GLY A 616 21.92 32.64 -11.84
CA GLY A 616 21.53 31.23 -11.71
C GLY A 616 20.13 30.98 -12.28
N GLY A 617 19.91 29.78 -12.83
CA GLY A 617 18.63 29.34 -13.40
C GLY A 617 17.90 28.29 -12.55
N LEU A 618 16.56 28.29 -12.60
CA LEU A 618 15.72 27.20 -12.07
C LEU A 618 14.37 27.11 -12.81
N ALA A 619 13.38 27.95 -12.47
CA ALA A 619 12.09 27.94 -13.18
C ALA A 619 12.22 28.49 -14.61
N THR A 620 13.06 29.51 -14.76
CA THR A 620 13.49 30.07 -16.05
C THR A 620 15.02 30.08 -16.11
N ALA A 621 15.58 30.46 -17.25
CA ALA A 621 16.98 30.84 -17.30
C ALA A 621 17.22 32.11 -16.46
N GLY A 622 18.43 32.25 -15.92
CA GLY A 622 18.88 33.46 -15.23
C GLY A 622 19.09 34.64 -16.20
N GLY A 623 19.49 35.80 -15.68
CA GLY A 623 19.93 36.94 -16.47
C GLY A 623 21.34 36.74 -17.03
N LEU A 624 21.63 37.31 -18.19
CA LEU A 624 23.00 37.40 -18.71
C LEU A 624 23.79 38.43 -17.89
N GLY A 625 25.10 38.24 -17.71
CA GLY A 625 25.96 39.32 -17.22
C GLY A 625 26.05 40.49 -18.22
N GLY A 626 26.59 41.61 -17.79
CA GLY A 626 26.97 42.75 -18.62
C GLY A 626 28.40 42.61 -19.16
N ALA A 627 28.68 43.20 -20.32
CA ALA A 627 30.04 43.35 -20.81
C ALA A 627 30.79 44.45 -20.02
N ASN A 628 32.12 44.45 -20.06
CA ASN A 628 32.88 45.65 -19.72
C ASN A 628 32.92 46.63 -20.91
N ASP A 629 33.54 47.78 -20.71
CA ASP A 629 33.85 48.79 -21.71
C ASP A 629 34.73 48.30 -22.88
N ASP A 630 35.54 47.26 -22.66
CA ASP A 630 36.37 46.57 -23.67
C ASP A 630 35.68 45.34 -24.32
N ASN A 631 34.35 45.25 -24.25
CA ASN A 631 33.53 44.17 -24.82
C ASN A 631 33.93 42.75 -24.37
N ALA A 632 34.34 42.59 -23.11
CA ALA A 632 34.50 41.29 -22.48
C ALA A 632 33.22 40.47 -22.60
N VAL A 633 33.40 39.18 -22.85
CA VAL A 633 32.30 38.23 -22.96
C VAL A 633 31.52 38.23 -21.64
N PRO A 634 30.23 38.57 -21.62
CA PRO A 634 29.45 38.51 -20.40
C PRO A 634 29.26 37.07 -19.93
N GLY A 635 29.13 36.87 -18.63
CA GLY A 635 28.87 35.56 -18.06
C GLY A 635 27.55 34.99 -18.58
N PRO A 636 27.52 33.76 -19.13
CA PRO A 636 26.30 33.17 -19.67
C PRO A 636 25.26 32.93 -18.58
N ARG A 637 23.98 33.08 -18.92
CA ARG A 637 22.88 32.77 -18.02
C ARG A 637 22.83 31.28 -17.68
N GLY A 638 22.50 30.94 -16.44
CA GLY A 638 22.17 29.57 -16.06
C GLY A 638 20.87 29.12 -16.76
N SER A 639 20.82 27.88 -17.24
CA SER A 639 19.63 27.34 -17.91
C SER A 639 18.46 27.08 -16.95
N ALA A 640 17.24 26.97 -17.49
CA ALA A 640 16.11 26.46 -16.73
C ALA A 640 16.25 24.96 -16.45
N LEU A 641 15.65 24.48 -15.38
CA LEU A 641 15.51 23.05 -15.11
C LEU A 641 14.60 22.40 -16.16
N SER A 642 15.09 21.35 -16.79
CA SER A 642 14.43 20.66 -17.91
C SER A 642 13.26 19.77 -17.48
N THR A 643 13.28 19.25 -16.24
CA THR A 643 12.18 18.43 -15.72
C THR A 643 10.97 19.31 -15.45
N SER A 644 9.76 18.80 -15.72
CA SER A 644 8.51 19.38 -15.22
C SER A 644 8.16 18.71 -13.89
N GLY A 645 7.73 19.49 -12.89
CA GLY A 645 7.33 18.97 -11.58
C GLY A 645 8.29 19.33 -10.44
N PHE A 646 8.16 18.57 -9.35
CA PHE A 646 8.77 18.81 -8.02
C PHE A 646 9.53 17.60 -7.46
N VAL A 647 9.77 16.60 -8.31
CA VAL A 647 10.57 15.41 -8.00
C VAL A 647 11.66 15.31 -9.06
N PRO A 648 12.94 15.23 -8.69
CA PRO A 648 13.45 15.36 -7.32
C PRO A 648 13.26 16.79 -6.76
N LEU A 649 13.18 16.92 -5.44
CA LEU A 649 13.15 18.21 -4.74
C LEU A 649 14.53 18.88 -4.83
N VAL A 650 14.63 19.98 -5.59
CA VAL A 650 15.92 20.65 -5.84
C VAL A 650 15.95 22.10 -5.41
N GLY A 651 17.11 22.54 -4.94
CA GLY A 651 17.34 23.94 -4.58
C GLY A 651 17.60 24.80 -5.81
N GLY A 652 17.77 26.09 -5.56
CA GLY A 652 18.23 27.05 -6.56
C GLY A 652 19.72 26.90 -6.86
N CYS A 653 20.12 27.48 -7.99
CA CYS A 653 21.50 27.46 -8.45
C CYS A 653 22.20 28.79 -8.25
N GLN A 654 23.51 28.71 -8.00
CA GLN A 654 24.36 29.87 -7.77
C GLN A 654 24.49 30.70 -9.04
N GLY A 655 24.56 32.02 -8.89
CA GLY A 655 25.02 32.93 -9.94
C GLY A 655 26.51 32.75 -10.24
N GLY A 656 26.95 33.25 -11.39
CA GLY A 656 28.34 33.25 -11.80
C GLY A 656 29.14 34.35 -11.08
N THR A 657 30.43 34.11 -10.90
CA THR A 657 31.36 35.13 -10.43
C THR A 657 31.61 36.17 -11.52
N GLY A 658 31.82 37.42 -11.14
CA GLY A 658 32.33 38.43 -12.08
C GLY A 658 33.70 38.04 -12.63
N GLY A 659 34.06 38.62 -13.78
CA GLY A 659 35.42 38.55 -14.31
C GLY A 659 36.36 39.46 -13.53
N GLY A 660 37.60 39.06 -13.37
CA GLY A 660 38.66 39.90 -12.81
C GLY A 660 40.03 39.25 -12.95
N ILE A 661 41.07 40.07 -12.88
CA ILE A 661 42.46 39.61 -13.02
C ILE A 661 43.00 39.06 -11.69
N ALA A 662 44.19 38.44 -11.72
CA ALA A 662 44.87 37.99 -10.51
C ALA A 662 45.00 39.13 -9.49
N ASP A 663 44.92 38.77 -8.21
CA ASP A 663 44.92 39.65 -7.05
C ASP A 663 43.68 40.53 -6.84
N THR A 664 42.70 40.60 -7.75
CA THR A 664 41.45 41.35 -7.53
C THR A 664 40.35 40.51 -6.85
N THR A 665 39.27 41.15 -6.36
CA THR A 665 38.10 40.46 -5.77
C THR A 665 36.86 40.66 -6.65
N PRO A 666 36.66 39.82 -7.70
CA PRO A 666 35.44 39.87 -8.50
C PRO A 666 34.20 39.63 -7.65
N GLY A 667 33.07 40.17 -8.08
CA GLY A 667 31.81 39.96 -7.40
C GLY A 667 31.48 38.46 -7.33
N VAL A 668 31.27 37.95 -6.12
CA VAL A 668 30.91 36.53 -5.91
C VAL A 668 29.46 36.31 -6.33
N GLY A 669 29.19 35.23 -7.05
CA GLY A 669 27.83 34.87 -7.42
C GLY A 669 26.96 34.53 -6.20
N GLY A 670 25.73 35.04 -6.18
CA GLY A 670 24.75 34.80 -5.12
C GLY A 670 24.35 33.32 -5.06
N GLN A 671 24.23 32.78 -3.85
CA GLN A 671 23.80 31.39 -3.63
C GLN A 671 22.33 31.19 -4.01
N GLY A 672 22.01 30.05 -4.60
CA GLY A 672 20.61 29.70 -4.91
C GLY A 672 19.78 29.46 -3.65
N GLY A 673 18.47 29.55 -3.75
CA GLY A 673 17.55 29.27 -2.64
C GLY A 673 17.51 27.80 -2.23
N GLY A 674 16.90 27.50 -1.08
CA GLY A 674 16.76 26.12 -0.62
C GLY A 674 15.64 25.33 -1.29
N ALA A 675 15.48 24.09 -0.89
CA ALA A 675 14.48 23.14 -1.36
C ALA A 675 13.72 22.61 -0.14
N LEU A 676 12.45 22.98 -0.04
CA LEU A 676 11.62 22.69 1.13
C LEU A 676 10.28 22.10 0.70
N GLN A 677 9.88 21.01 1.32
CA GLN A 677 8.56 20.45 1.21
C GLN A 677 7.89 20.39 2.58
N ILE A 678 6.62 20.79 2.65
CA ILE A 678 5.76 20.64 3.82
C ILE A 678 4.51 19.93 3.33
N SER A 679 4.41 18.64 3.68
CA SER A 679 3.26 17.79 3.35
C SER A 679 2.47 17.53 4.61
N VAL A 680 1.17 17.85 4.61
CA VAL A 680 0.33 17.83 5.81
C VAL A 680 -0.94 17.00 5.59
N ALA A 681 -1.09 15.90 6.33
CA ALA A 681 -2.26 15.03 6.19
C ALA A 681 -3.58 15.77 6.52
N GLY A 682 -3.58 16.62 7.55
CA GLY A 682 -4.71 17.46 7.95
C GLY A 682 -4.69 18.85 7.31
N THR A 683 -4.76 19.88 8.14
CA THR A 683 -4.83 21.29 7.73
C THR A 683 -3.47 21.97 7.85
N LEU A 684 -2.99 22.58 6.76
CA LEU A 684 -1.86 23.51 6.78
C LEU A 684 -2.37 24.95 6.79
N THR A 685 -2.11 25.67 7.89
CA THR A 685 -2.45 27.09 8.02
C THR A 685 -1.20 27.95 7.91
N LEU A 686 -1.14 28.78 6.86
CA LEU A 686 -0.04 29.72 6.60
C LEU A 686 -0.41 31.11 7.10
N LYS A 687 0.34 31.65 8.07
CA LYS A 687 0.10 33.01 8.61
C LYS A 687 1.28 33.96 8.46
N SER A 688 2.49 33.42 8.27
CA SER A 688 3.73 34.20 8.17
C SER A 688 4.50 33.88 6.89
N VAL A 689 5.82 34.16 6.90
CA VAL A 689 6.70 33.96 5.75
C VAL A 689 7.11 32.49 5.61
N VAL A 690 6.99 31.94 4.41
CA VAL A 690 7.65 30.70 3.99
C VAL A 690 8.48 31.02 2.76
N SER A 691 9.81 30.91 2.86
CA SER A 691 10.69 31.34 1.76
C SER A 691 11.82 30.40 1.43
N VAL A 692 12.04 30.22 0.13
CA VAL A 692 13.18 29.53 -0.51
C VAL A 692 13.88 30.46 -1.51
N SER A 693 13.93 31.76 -1.22
CA SER A 693 14.52 32.76 -2.14
C SER A 693 16.04 32.65 -2.24
N GLY A 694 16.60 33.07 -3.38
CA GLY A 694 18.04 33.12 -3.64
C GLY A 694 18.72 34.39 -3.12
N ALA A 695 20.04 34.35 -2.96
CA ALA A 695 20.84 35.48 -2.52
C ALA A 695 21.28 36.37 -3.70
N GLY A 696 21.51 37.65 -3.44
CA GLY A 696 22.03 38.61 -4.42
C GLY A 696 23.54 38.44 -4.63
N GLY A 697 24.01 38.77 -5.83
CA GLY A 697 25.43 38.75 -6.20
C GLY A 697 26.24 39.86 -5.54
N GLY A 698 27.52 39.62 -5.29
CA GLY A 698 28.45 40.62 -4.78
C GLY A 698 28.78 41.68 -5.83
N GLY A 699 29.01 42.92 -5.40
CA GLY A 699 29.59 43.95 -6.27
C GLY A 699 31.06 43.65 -6.55
N GLY A 700 31.58 44.16 -7.65
CA GLY A 700 33.01 44.07 -7.97
C GLY A 700 33.85 44.95 -7.05
N ASP A 701 35.00 44.46 -6.57
CA ASP A 701 35.97 45.27 -5.82
C ASP A 701 37.39 45.09 -6.41
N SER A 702 37.85 46.13 -7.12
CA SER A 702 39.21 46.14 -7.66
C SER A 702 40.19 46.70 -6.62
N ASN A 703 41.14 45.87 -6.21
CA ASN A 703 42.23 46.28 -5.32
C ASN A 703 43.51 46.67 -6.09
N THR A 704 43.46 46.74 -7.43
CA THR A 704 44.54 47.21 -8.30
C THR A 704 44.01 48.28 -9.27
N VAL A 705 44.78 49.35 -9.48
CA VAL A 705 44.55 50.27 -10.62
C VAL A 705 45.44 49.83 -11.78
N PRO A 706 45.01 50.04 -13.04
CA PRO A 706 43.82 50.75 -13.48
C PRO A 706 42.59 49.86 -13.73
N ASN A 707 42.52 48.65 -13.17
CA ASN A 707 41.57 47.63 -13.63
C ASN A 707 40.23 47.67 -12.89
N ALA A 708 39.16 47.32 -13.59
CA ALA A 708 37.81 47.16 -13.08
C ALA A 708 37.40 45.68 -13.08
N VAL A 709 36.59 45.26 -12.10
CA VAL A 709 36.15 43.86 -11.97
C VAL A 709 34.63 43.74 -11.98
N GLY A 710 34.15 42.68 -12.60
CA GLY A 710 32.73 42.46 -12.84
C GLY A 710 31.94 42.19 -11.56
N GLY A 711 30.67 42.56 -11.59
CA GLY A 711 29.69 42.18 -10.58
C GLY A 711 29.33 40.70 -10.67
N GLY A 712 28.99 40.10 -9.52
CA GLY A 712 28.53 38.72 -9.44
C GLY A 712 27.06 38.60 -9.82
N GLY A 713 26.69 37.50 -10.47
CA GLY A 713 25.29 37.20 -10.78
C GLY A 713 24.48 36.81 -9.55
N GLY A 714 23.18 37.06 -9.57
CA GLY A 714 22.24 36.65 -8.52
C GLY A 714 21.95 35.16 -8.54
N GLY A 715 21.68 34.57 -7.37
CA GLY A 715 21.26 33.17 -7.23
C GLY A 715 19.77 33.01 -7.52
N SER A 716 19.38 31.87 -8.10
CA SER A 716 17.95 31.61 -8.35
C SER A 716 17.20 31.29 -7.06
N GLY A 717 15.88 31.45 -7.05
CA GLY A 717 15.03 30.80 -6.04
C GLY A 717 15.11 29.28 -6.15
N GLY A 718 14.66 28.56 -5.11
CA GLY A 718 14.61 27.09 -5.09
C GLY A 718 13.20 26.50 -5.20
N MET A 719 13.04 25.21 -4.93
CA MET A 719 11.72 24.56 -4.93
C MET A 719 11.01 24.66 -3.57
N LEU A 720 9.72 24.97 -3.60
CA LEU A 720 8.86 24.93 -2.43
C LEU A 720 7.60 24.13 -2.72
N VAL A 721 7.39 23.04 -1.97
CA VAL A 721 6.17 22.24 -2.04
C VAL A 721 5.38 22.46 -0.76
N LEU A 722 4.18 23.03 -0.87
CA LEU A 722 3.21 23.11 0.21
C LEU A 722 1.97 22.34 -0.22
N GLU A 723 1.74 21.20 0.40
CA GLU A 723 0.58 20.36 0.11
C GLU A 723 -0.09 19.92 1.42
N ALA A 724 -1.42 19.96 1.42
CA ALA A 724 -2.18 19.56 2.59
C ALA A 724 -3.53 18.95 2.22
N GLY A 725 -4.09 18.16 3.13
CA GLY A 725 -5.49 17.77 3.09
C GLY A 725 -6.35 19.03 2.92
N THR A 726 -6.18 20.02 3.78
CA THR A 726 -6.76 21.36 3.63
C THR A 726 -5.68 22.43 3.72
N LEU A 727 -5.54 23.29 2.70
CA LEU A 727 -4.57 24.39 2.70
C LEU A 727 -5.28 25.72 2.96
N VAL A 728 -4.94 26.37 4.08
CA VAL A 728 -5.48 27.68 4.49
C VAL A 728 -4.37 28.72 4.38
N VAL A 729 -4.59 29.72 3.51
CA VAL A 729 -3.69 30.86 3.32
C VAL A 729 -4.33 32.09 3.96
N GLU A 730 -3.72 32.64 5.01
CA GLU A 730 -4.19 33.88 5.62
C GLU A 730 -3.63 35.12 4.91
N ASP A 731 -4.26 36.28 5.13
CA ASP A 731 -3.91 37.56 4.48
C ASP A 731 -2.46 38.01 4.77
N ALA A 732 -1.91 37.63 5.93
CA ALA A 732 -0.53 37.93 6.30
C ALA A 732 0.50 36.96 5.67
N ALA A 733 0.08 35.86 5.04
CA ALA A 733 0.99 34.87 4.51
C ALA A 733 1.86 35.43 3.38
N ARG A 734 3.15 35.05 3.38
CA ARG A 734 4.12 35.40 2.34
C ARG A 734 4.85 34.14 1.88
N VAL A 735 4.54 33.64 0.69
CA VAL A 735 5.16 32.42 0.14
C VAL A 735 6.05 32.81 -1.04
N THR A 736 7.36 32.64 -0.88
CA THR A 736 8.33 33.24 -1.80
C THR A 736 9.46 32.30 -2.23
N ALA A 737 9.75 32.28 -3.53
CA ALA A 737 10.87 31.61 -4.17
C ALA A 737 11.56 32.57 -5.15
N ASN A 738 11.84 33.79 -4.71
CA ASN A 738 12.35 34.86 -5.58
C ASN A 738 13.84 34.68 -5.88
N GLY A 739 14.26 35.14 -7.05
CA GLY A 739 15.68 35.22 -7.40
C GLY A 739 16.35 36.42 -6.73
N GLY A 740 17.64 36.30 -6.41
CA GLY A 740 18.45 37.44 -5.98
C GLY A 740 18.91 38.30 -7.15
N SER A 741 19.20 39.57 -6.91
CA SER A 741 19.69 40.48 -7.96
C SER A 741 21.18 40.34 -8.20
N GLY A 742 21.65 40.74 -9.38
CA GLY A 742 23.08 40.85 -9.69
C GLY A 742 23.74 42.05 -8.99
N GLY A 743 25.04 41.95 -8.75
CA GLY A 743 25.87 43.05 -8.25
C GLY A 743 26.36 43.96 -9.37
N GLU A 744 26.70 45.19 -9.01
CA GLU A 744 27.32 46.18 -9.90
C GLU A 744 28.79 45.81 -10.19
N GLY A 745 29.28 46.15 -11.38
CA GLY A 745 30.70 46.15 -11.68
C GLY A 745 31.44 47.28 -10.93
N SER A 746 32.73 47.12 -10.66
CA SER A 746 33.54 48.24 -10.17
C SER A 746 33.91 49.20 -11.30
N ASP A 747 34.46 50.37 -10.95
CA ASP A 747 35.17 51.23 -11.89
C ASP A 747 36.57 51.63 -11.39
N ALA A 748 37.39 52.11 -12.33
CA ALA A 748 38.67 52.72 -12.01
C ALA A 748 38.94 53.94 -12.92
N GLN A 749 39.30 55.07 -12.30
CA GLN A 749 39.66 56.31 -12.98
C GLN A 749 41.00 56.83 -12.46
N GLY A 750 42.06 56.63 -13.23
CA GLY A 750 43.42 57.03 -12.83
C GLY A 750 43.92 56.29 -11.59
N SER A 751 43.90 56.93 -10.42
CA SER A 751 44.24 56.31 -9.11
C SER A 751 43.03 56.11 -8.20
N SER A 752 41.85 56.59 -8.60
CA SER A 752 40.59 56.42 -7.89
C SER A 752 39.93 55.10 -8.29
N ARG A 753 39.30 54.44 -7.31
CA ARG A 753 38.60 53.17 -7.48
C ARG A 753 37.26 53.27 -6.77
N SER A 754 36.21 52.80 -7.42
CA SER A 754 34.89 52.74 -6.81
C SER A 754 34.40 51.29 -6.86
N PRO A 755 34.20 50.64 -5.70
CA PRO A 755 33.64 49.30 -5.67
C PRO A 755 32.16 49.34 -6.07
N GLY A 756 31.71 48.31 -6.78
CA GLY A 756 30.30 48.14 -7.11
C GLY A 756 29.45 47.81 -5.89
N VAL A 757 28.18 48.19 -5.91
CA VAL A 757 27.18 47.79 -4.92
C VAL A 757 26.76 46.34 -5.14
N ALA A 758 26.63 45.57 -4.06
CA ALA A 758 26.09 44.21 -4.15
C ALA A 758 24.58 44.23 -4.42
N GLY A 759 24.09 43.26 -5.20
CA GLY A 759 22.67 43.08 -5.46
C GLY A 759 21.88 42.78 -4.19
N VAL A 760 20.56 42.94 -4.22
CA VAL A 760 19.72 42.59 -3.06
C VAL A 760 19.38 41.10 -3.08
N ASP A 761 19.28 40.47 -1.90
CA ASP A 761 18.74 39.11 -1.78
C ASP A 761 17.28 39.06 -2.26
N GLY A 762 16.82 37.91 -2.73
CA GLY A 762 15.44 37.74 -3.19
C GLY A 762 14.46 38.09 -2.06
N SER A 763 13.48 38.94 -2.36
CA SER A 763 12.51 39.41 -1.38
C SER A 763 11.77 38.25 -0.72
N LEU A 764 11.70 38.25 0.61
CA LEU A 764 10.97 37.24 1.37
C LEU A 764 9.47 37.58 1.51
N VAL A 765 9.09 38.84 1.26
CA VAL A 765 7.77 39.39 1.66
C VAL A 765 7.02 40.12 0.55
N THR A 766 7.61 40.27 -0.65
CA THR A 766 6.98 40.94 -1.78
C THR A 766 7.10 40.13 -3.07
N ALA A 767 6.17 40.37 -4.01
CA ALA A 767 6.24 39.86 -5.39
C ALA A 767 6.87 40.88 -6.36
N ALA A 768 7.44 41.97 -5.83
CA ALA A 768 8.11 42.99 -6.64
C ALA A 768 9.56 42.58 -6.89
N THR A 769 10.03 42.82 -8.11
CA THR A 769 11.46 42.68 -8.44
C THR A 769 12.27 43.64 -7.60
N VAL A 770 13.36 43.14 -7.02
CA VAL A 770 14.34 43.96 -6.31
C VAL A 770 15.41 44.45 -7.28
N ALA A 771 15.81 45.71 -7.19
CA ALA A 771 16.84 46.27 -8.07
C ALA A 771 18.18 45.52 -7.92
N GLY A 772 18.97 45.52 -9.00
CA GLY A 772 20.38 45.13 -8.90
C GLY A 772 21.21 46.18 -8.17
N GLY A 773 22.46 45.83 -7.87
CA GLY A 773 23.43 46.79 -7.37
C GLY A 773 23.65 47.90 -8.40
N ASP A 774 23.60 49.14 -7.97
CA ASP A 774 23.80 50.32 -8.82
C ASP A 774 24.21 51.53 -7.95
N GLY A 775 24.90 52.49 -8.56
CA GLY A 775 25.27 53.77 -7.95
C GLY A 775 26.51 53.76 -7.05
N GLY A 776 27.27 52.67 -7.00
CA GLY A 776 28.56 52.58 -6.31
C GLY A 776 29.76 52.95 -7.18
N ALA A 777 29.66 52.69 -8.48
CA ALA A 777 30.67 52.96 -9.49
C ALA A 777 30.00 53.65 -10.69
N ALA A 778 30.41 54.89 -11.00
CA ALA A 778 29.76 55.69 -12.02
C ALA A 778 29.91 55.09 -13.43
N ASP A 779 31.04 54.44 -13.68
CA ASP A 779 31.39 53.77 -14.93
C ASP A 779 31.14 52.25 -14.87
N GLY A 780 30.77 51.74 -13.69
CA GLY A 780 30.41 50.33 -13.48
C GLY A 780 29.02 50.01 -14.02
N GLY A 781 28.88 48.85 -14.64
CA GLY A 781 27.59 48.36 -15.11
C GLY A 781 26.70 47.96 -13.93
N GLY A 782 25.47 48.49 -13.89
CA GLY A 782 24.44 48.12 -12.92
C GLY A 782 24.05 46.63 -13.02
N GLY A 783 23.72 46.03 -11.88
CA GLY A 783 23.26 44.64 -11.81
C GLY A 783 21.83 44.45 -12.33
N GLY A 784 21.54 43.27 -12.85
CA GLY A 784 20.19 42.85 -13.23
C GLY A 784 19.31 42.57 -12.01
N PHE A 785 18.01 42.90 -12.09
CA PHE A 785 17.05 42.60 -11.02
C PHE A 785 16.76 41.10 -10.91
N GLY A 786 16.54 40.61 -9.69
CA GLY A 786 16.11 39.23 -9.46
C GLY A 786 14.65 39.00 -9.89
N ALA A 787 14.34 37.79 -10.37
CA ALA A 787 12.99 37.43 -10.78
C ALA A 787 12.02 37.37 -9.59
N ALA A 788 10.82 37.93 -9.75
CA ALA A 788 9.77 37.93 -8.74
C ALA A 788 8.38 38.14 -9.39
N GLY A 789 7.35 37.59 -8.77
CA GLY A 789 5.96 37.67 -9.25
C GLY A 789 5.82 37.04 -10.63
N MET A 790 5.47 37.87 -11.62
CA MET A 790 5.39 37.48 -13.04
C MET A 790 6.61 37.92 -13.85
N PHE A 791 7.55 38.65 -13.24
CA PHE A 791 8.71 39.21 -13.93
C PHE A 791 9.88 38.24 -13.87
N GLY A 792 10.44 37.92 -15.05
CA GLY A 792 11.68 37.15 -15.17
C GLY A 792 12.91 37.93 -14.68
N PRO A 793 14.09 37.32 -14.66
CA PRO A 793 15.32 37.99 -14.24
C PRO A 793 15.78 39.04 -15.26
N GLY A 794 16.38 40.12 -14.77
CA GLY A 794 17.03 41.14 -15.59
C GLY A 794 18.46 40.77 -15.96
N ASP A 795 18.90 41.19 -17.15
CA ASP A 795 20.30 41.10 -17.55
C ASP A 795 21.12 42.23 -16.89
N GLY A 796 22.41 41.99 -16.68
CA GLY A 796 23.35 43.00 -16.19
C GLY A 796 23.64 44.06 -17.26
N ILE A 797 23.85 45.29 -16.83
CA ILE A 797 24.18 46.42 -17.70
C ILE A 797 25.68 46.39 -18.00
N ALA A 798 26.05 46.79 -19.22
CA ALA A 798 27.46 46.92 -19.58
C ALA A 798 28.11 48.11 -18.87
N GLY A 799 29.36 47.95 -18.45
CA GLY A 799 30.18 49.06 -17.97
C GLY A 799 30.48 50.07 -19.07
N THR A 800 30.79 51.30 -18.68
CA THR A 800 31.15 52.40 -19.60
C THR A 800 32.55 52.90 -19.34
N GLY A 801 33.26 53.29 -20.38
CA GLY A 801 34.62 53.84 -20.25
C GLY A 801 34.98 54.73 -21.43
N SER A 802 35.63 55.86 -21.18
CA SER A 802 36.22 56.70 -22.22
C SER A 802 37.43 57.48 -21.72
N GLY A 803 38.53 57.46 -22.47
CA GLY A 803 39.70 58.30 -22.17
C GLY A 803 40.49 57.90 -20.91
N GLY A 804 40.59 56.61 -20.60
CA GLY A 804 41.37 56.08 -19.47
C GLY A 804 40.56 55.84 -18.18
N THR A 805 39.23 55.87 -18.28
CA THR A 805 38.34 55.25 -17.30
C THR A 805 38.03 53.82 -17.70
N HIS A 806 37.91 52.95 -16.70
CA HIS A 806 37.67 51.52 -16.84
C HIS A 806 36.36 51.15 -16.16
N GLY A 807 35.46 50.51 -16.90
CA GLY A 807 34.11 50.18 -16.45
C GLY A 807 33.79 48.70 -16.59
N ALA A 808 33.63 47.99 -15.48
CA ALA A 808 33.31 46.57 -15.50
C ALA A 808 31.81 46.30 -15.66
N GLY A 809 31.47 45.11 -16.16
CA GLY A 809 30.08 44.71 -16.38
C GLY A 809 29.34 44.32 -15.09
N GLY A 810 28.04 44.64 -15.03
CA GLY A 810 27.16 44.23 -13.94
C GLY A 810 26.72 42.77 -14.03
N GLY A 811 26.45 42.12 -12.90
CA GLY A 811 25.97 40.74 -12.86
C GLY A 811 24.52 40.60 -13.29
N GLY A 812 24.15 39.46 -13.88
CA GLY A 812 22.76 39.13 -14.23
C GLY A 812 21.92 38.72 -13.00
N GLY A 813 20.62 38.97 -13.03
CA GLY A 813 19.69 38.57 -11.97
C GLY A 813 19.40 37.07 -11.93
N GLY A 814 19.12 36.52 -10.75
CA GLY A 814 18.76 35.12 -10.57
C GLY A 814 17.31 34.83 -10.99
N ALA A 815 17.08 33.64 -11.56
CA ALA A 815 15.74 33.18 -11.93
C ALA A 815 14.85 32.93 -10.71
N ALA A 816 13.54 32.88 -10.94
CA ALA A 816 12.60 32.48 -9.90
C ALA A 816 12.72 30.98 -9.64
N GLY A 817 12.33 30.58 -8.44
CA GLY A 817 12.16 29.18 -8.07
C GLY A 817 10.82 28.62 -8.54
N ARG A 818 10.52 27.38 -8.15
CA ARG A 818 9.23 26.73 -8.45
C ARG A 818 8.47 26.49 -7.18
N MET A 819 7.14 26.66 -7.22
CA MET A 819 6.30 26.41 -6.06
C MET A 819 5.09 25.56 -6.41
N LEU A 820 4.73 24.63 -5.53
CA LEU A 820 3.47 23.90 -5.54
C LEU A 820 2.65 24.34 -4.32
N LEU A 821 1.42 24.78 -4.57
CA LEU A 821 0.43 25.04 -3.52
C LEU A 821 -0.76 24.12 -3.78
N ARG A 822 -0.93 23.06 -2.99
CA ARG A 822 -1.96 22.04 -3.21
C ARG A 822 -2.86 21.88 -1.99
N GLY A 823 -4.16 22.04 -2.18
CA GLY A 823 -5.19 21.62 -1.22
C GLY A 823 -5.97 20.44 -1.80
N VAL A 824 -6.07 19.33 -1.05
CA VAL A 824 -6.63 18.07 -1.59
C VAL A 824 -8.11 17.86 -1.27
N SER A 825 -8.64 18.53 -0.26
CA SER A 825 -10.08 18.53 0.05
C SER A 825 -10.82 19.68 -0.65
N SER A 826 -10.11 20.76 -0.94
CA SER A 826 -10.67 22.01 -1.45
C SER A 826 -9.57 22.90 -2.05
N CYS A 827 -9.94 23.73 -3.02
CA CYS A 827 -9.04 24.75 -3.54
C CYS A 827 -8.71 25.78 -2.45
N PRO A 828 -7.42 26.05 -2.18
CA PRO A 828 -7.05 27.13 -1.27
C PRO A 828 -7.44 28.48 -1.88
N SER A 829 -8.22 29.27 -1.15
CA SER A 829 -8.46 30.66 -1.50
C SER A 829 -7.24 31.49 -1.12
N ILE A 830 -6.64 32.20 -2.08
CA ILE A 830 -5.54 33.14 -1.82
C ILE A 830 -6.16 34.53 -1.58
N PRO A 831 -6.15 35.06 -0.35
CA PRO A 831 -6.67 36.39 -0.07
C PRO A 831 -5.80 37.48 -0.71
N THR A 832 -6.37 38.65 -0.99
CA THR A 832 -5.68 39.71 -1.73
C THR A 832 -4.44 40.28 -1.01
N GLY A 833 -4.37 40.21 0.32
CA GLY A 833 -3.21 40.66 1.07
C GLY A 833 -2.10 39.62 1.17
N ALA A 834 -2.37 38.35 0.86
CA ALA A 834 -1.34 37.32 0.79
C ALA A 834 -0.44 37.53 -0.43
N VAL A 835 0.84 37.18 -0.29
CA VAL A 835 1.83 37.28 -1.39
C VAL A 835 2.30 35.90 -1.77
N ILE A 836 2.12 35.54 -3.03
CA ILE A 836 2.66 34.31 -3.63
C ILE A 836 3.58 34.73 -4.78
N SER A 837 4.87 34.38 -4.68
CA SER A 837 5.89 34.80 -5.65
C SER A 837 6.94 33.71 -5.93
N PRO A 838 7.12 33.24 -7.16
CA PRO A 838 6.41 33.64 -8.37
C PRO A 838 4.92 33.30 -8.31
N MET A 839 4.12 33.90 -9.19
CA MET A 839 2.68 33.65 -9.20
C MET A 839 2.40 32.19 -9.58
N THR A 840 1.90 31.41 -8.63
CA THR A 840 1.54 30.00 -8.82
C THR A 840 0.04 29.83 -8.58
N PRO A 841 -0.74 29.38 -9.59
CA PRO A 841 -2.12 28.99 -9.34
C PRO A 841 -2.13 27.74 -8.45
N PRO A 842 -2.96 27.70 -7.40
CA PRO A 842 -3.04 26.51 -6.58
C PRO A 842 -3.60 25.33 -7.37
N THR A 843 -3.09 24.14 -7.07
CA THR A 843 -3.58 22.88 -7.62
C THR A 843 -4.70 22.34 -6.72
N CYS A 844 -5.73 21.81 -7.36
CA CYS A 844 -6.94 21.31 -6.71
C CYS A 844 -7.30 19.91 -7.23
N PRO A 845 -8.21 19.18 -6.53
CA PRO A 845 -8.72 17.88 -6.97
C PRO A 845 -9.45 17.91 -8.30
#